data_AF-A0A966VWI3-F1
#
_entry.id   AF-A0A966VWI3-F1
#
_cell.length_a   1.000
_cell.length_b   1.000
_cell.length_c   1.000
_cell.angle_alpha   90.00
_cell.angle_beta   90.00
_cell.angle_gamma   90.00
#
_symmetry.space_group_name_H-M   'P 1'
#
loop_
_entity.id
_entity.type
_entity.pdbx_description
1 polymer ?
#
loop_
_entity_poly.entity_id
_entity_poly.type
_entity_poly.pdbx_seq_one_letter_code
_entity_poly.pdbx_strand_id
1 'polypeptide(L)'
;MPEQHDIVLAAAGRGPHATKQGRTIIRVFQPDARSLELLSADGKRSTGVFKKLAAEGGFQISVAGELTDYRLRATWTDGNTWTFDDPYRHPPSISEYDLWLFAEGTLLRPHDVLGAQLIDSGGVSGTRFAVWAPHAASVSVVSDFNFWDERRHPMRSRGSSGIWELFIPGVGDGTLYKFAIKDRRARRTTQKSDPFARRVELRPSNASIVSKSLLPTEIDPRSQRRNHFDAPISIYEVHASSWKYSRKPGRRFADWDELIETLIPHVVDMGFTHIELLPLSEYPLDESWGYQPTGLYAVTSRHGRPEDFRRFVEACHVAGIGVIVDWVPAHFPADAHGLARFDGDALYEYADPREGKHPDWNTLIYDFGRPQVINFLLGSALHWLESFNVDGLRVDAVASMLYRDYSRRHNEWLPNKLGGRENLEAITFLRQLNEMVGKHRPGAIVIAEESTAFPQVSHPTYLGGLGFHYKWNMGWMNDTLRYISREPIHRRHHHRELTFHISYAHSENFILPISHDEVVHGKGSLLGRMPGTRQQRFANLRAYLGFMFAHPGKKLLFMGSEFGQQSEWNHATELEWQLLGDEAHLGIQRLTRDLNNLLRNSAALHQLDHDRAGFEWLDVDNHKHSLIAFSRRGSGIDSIMIVICNFTPVAREGYRVGVPAAGTYEECLNTDSRYYGGSNIGTPLGLARAEKKAAHGKSFSIVLRIPPLATIFLARK
;
A
#
# COMPACT_ATOMS: atom_id res chain seq x y z
N MET A 1 -13.19 -48.49 -23.78
CA MET A 1 -12.43 -48.17 -22.55
C MET A 1 -11.83 -46.76 -22.53
N PRO A 2 -11.36 -46.14 -23.64
CA PRO A 2 -10.85 -44.76 -23.61
C PRO A 2 -11.88 -43.73 -23.12
N GLU A 3 -13.12 -43.80 -23.61
CA GLU A 3 -14.18 -42.84 -23.23
C GLU A 3 -14.53 -42.85 -21.73
N GLN A 4 -14.54 -44.01 -21.08
CA GLN A 4 -14.84 -44.10 -19.65
C GLN A 4 -13.69 -43.60 -18.77
N HIS A 5 -12.45 -43.71 -19.26
CA HIS A 5 -11.27 -43.24 -18.54
C HIS A 5 -11.22 -41.71 -18.49
N ASP A 6 -11.42 -41.06 -19.64
CA ASP A 6 -11.39 -39.60 -19.75
C ASP A 6 -12.53 -38.93 -18.94
N ILE A 7 -13.70 -39.58 -18.87
CA ILE A 7 -14.82 -39.13 -18.03
C ILE A 7 -14.46 -39.13 -16.54
N VAL A 8 -13.74 -40.15 -16.05
CA VAL A 8 -13.35 -40.25 -14.62
C VAL A 8 -12.25 -39.26 -14.27
N LEU A 9 -11.37 -38.94 -15.22
CA LEU A 9 -10.32 -37.94 -15.04
C LEU A 9 -10.88 -36.52 -14.92
N ALA A 10 -11.92 -36.19 -15.68
CA ALA A 10 -12.57 -34.90 -15.63
C ALA A 10 -13.38 -34.69 -14.34
N ALA A 11 -13.27 -33.51 -13.72
CA ALA A 11 -14.02 -33.16 -12.51
C ALA A 11 -15.55 -33.34 -12.67
N ALA A 12 -16.09 -33.08 -13.86
CA ALA A 12 -17.51 -33.20 -14.16
C ALA A 12 -18.03 -34.65 -14.21
N GLY A 13 -17.15 -35.64 -14.42
CA GLY A 13 -17.53 -37.05 -14.45
C GLY A 13 -17.34 -37.78 -13.12
N ARG A 14 -16.75 -37.13 -12.11
CA ARG A 14 -16.54 -37.63 -10.73
C ARG A 14 -17.76 -37.39 -9.83
N GLY A 15 -17.80 -38.05 -8.69
CA GLY A 15 -18.88 -37.95 -7.71
C GLY A 15 -20.13 -38.76 -8.10
N PRO A 16 -21.26 -38.53 -7.42
CA PRO A 16 -22.53 -39.22 -7.66
C PRO A 16 -23.28 -38.65 -8.86
N HIS A 17 -23.79 -39.54 -9.72
CA HIS A 17 -24.60 -39.23 -10.89
C HIS A 17 -25.90 -40.04 -10.86
N ALA A 18 -27.04 -39.36 -10.76
CA ALA A 18 -28.33 -40.02 -10.85
C ALA A 18 -28.58 -40.54 -12.27
N THR A 19 -29.10 -41.76 -12.38
CA THR A 19 -29.48 -42.39 -13.64
C THR A 19 -31.00 -42.39 -13.80
N LYS A 20 -31.48 -42.44 -15.05
CA LYS A 20 -32.91 -42.53 -15.37
C LYS A 20 -33.61 -43.78 -14.79
N GLN A 21 -32.84 -44.76 -14.32
CA GLN A 21 -33.31 -46.03 -13.77
C GLN A 21 -33.39 -46.04 -12.23
N GLY A 22 -33.34 -44.87 -11.57
CA GLY A 22 -33.43 -44.76 -10.11
C GLY A 22 -32.20 -45.31 -9.37
N ARG A 23 -31.04 -45.31 -10.04
CA ARG A 23 -29.74 -45.72 -9.47
C ARG A 23 -28.78 -44.53 -9.46
N THR A 24 -27.83 -44.54 -8.53
CA THR A 24 -26.72 -43.57 -8.50
C THR A 24 -25.44 -44.27 -8.94
N ILE A 25 -24.73 -43.69 -9.93
CA ILE A 25 -23.38 -44.10 -10.32
C ILE A 25 -22.40 -43.17 -9.63
N ILE A 26 -21.46 -43.71 -8.85
CA ILE A 26 -20.40 -42.93 -8.24
C ILE A 26 -19.10 -43.25 -8.95
N ARG A 27 -18.38 -42.22 -9.41
CA ARG A 27 -17.06 -42.35 -10.02
C ARG A 27 -16.03 -41.58 -9.22
N VAL A 28 -14.90 -42.23 -8.97
CA VAL A 28 -13.81 -41.66 -8.17
C VAL A 28 -12.50 -41.91 -8.89
N PHE A 29 -11.61 -40.94 -8.85
CA PHE A 29 -10.24 -41.09 -9.30
C PHE A 29 -9.30 -40.97 -8.10
N GLN A 30 -8.63 -42.07 -7.78
CA GLN A 30 -7.58 -42.12 -6.76
C GLN A 30 -6.36 -42.80 -7.37
N PRO A 31 -5.37 -42.03 -7.87
CA PRO A 31 -4.15 -42.62 -8.38
C PRO A 31 -3.47 -43.40 -7.26
N ASP A 32 -2.83 -44.51 -7.63
CA ASP A 32 -2.09 -45.39 -6.73
C ASP A 32 -2.94 -46.20 -5.73
N ALA A 33 -4.27 -46.02 -5.72
CA ALA A 33 -5.15 -46.89 -4.93
C ALA A 33 -5.25 -48.30 -5.53
N ARG A 34 -5.11 -49.31 -4.67
CA ARG A 34 -5.32 -50.73 -5.00
C ARG A 34 -6.81 -51.07 -5.06
N SER A 35 -7.57 -50.62 -4.08
CA SER A 35 -9.02 -50.82 -3.97
C SER A 35 -9.71 -49.61 -3.35
N LEU A 36 -11.02 -49.50 -3.59
CA LEU A 36 -11.86 -48.43 -3.06
C LEU A 36 -13.19 -49.02 -2.59
N GLU A 37 -13.62 -48.65 -1.39
CA GLU A 37 -14.90 -49.04 -0.78
C GLU A 37 -15.80 -47.82 -0.58
N LEU A 38 -17.10 -48.05 -0.73
CA LEU A 38 -18.15 -47.13 -0.34
C LEU A 38 -18.56 -47.45 1.10
N LEU A 39 -18.59 -46.44 1.96
CA LEU A 39 -19.01 -46.58 3.35
C LEU A 39 -20.31 -45.81 3.63
N SER A 40 -20.99 -46.18 4.72
CA SER A 40 -22.07 -45.38 5.32
C SER A 40 -21.60 -43.97 5.70
N ALA A 41 -22.54 -43.04 5.88
CA ALA A 41 -22.28 -41.65 6.26
C ALA A 41 -21.38 -41.50 7.51
N ASP A 42 -21.52 -42.40 8.49
CA ASP A 42 -20.69 -42.45 9.70
C ASP A 42 -19.28 -43.02 9.48
N GLY A 43 -18.96 -43.48 8.27
CA GLY A 43 -17.67 -44.05 7.89
C GLY A 43 -17.36 -45.42 8.51
N LYS A 44 -18.34 -46.09 9.13
CA LYS A 44 -18.08 -47.34 9.88
C LYS A 44 -18.35 -48.60 9.06
N ARG A 45 -19.45 -48.64 8.31
CA ARG A 45 -19.90 -49.84 7.60
C ARG A 45 -19.62 -49.73 6.10
N SER A 46 -18.91 -50.72 5.55
CA SER A 46 -18.79 -50.89 4.10
C SER A 46 -20.13 -51.27 3.49
N THR A 47 -20.59 -50.49 2.52
CA THR A 47 -21.87 -50.66 1.80
C THR A 47 -21.67 -51.11 0.36
N GLY A 48 -20.42 -51.14 -0.13
CA GLY A 48 -20.08 -51.70 -1.44
C GLY A 48 -18.61 -51.52 -1.80
N VAL A 49 -18.14 -52.27 -2.79
CA VAL A 49 -16.77 -52.20 -3.31
C VAL A 49 -16.81 -51.66 -4.74
N PHE A 50 -15.95 -50.69 -5.06
CA PHE A 50 -15.88 -50.12 -6.39
C PHE A 50 -15.19 -51.08 -7.38
N LYS A 51 -15.71 -51.12 -8.60
CA LYS A 51 -15.02 -51.75 -9.74
C LYS A 51 -13.92 -50.81 -10.22
N LYS A 52 -12.69 -51.31 -10.31
CA LYS A 52 -11.58 -50.60 -10.95
C LYS A 52 -11.82 -50.53 -12.47
N LEU A 53 -11.87 -49.31 -13.01
CA LEU A 53 -12.14 -49.03 -14.42
C LEU A 53 -10.85 -48.90 -15.25
N ALA A 54 -9.76 -48.44 -14.63
CA ALA A 54 -8.47 -48.28 -15.29
C ALA A 54 -7.32 -48.55 -14.32
N ALA A 55 -6.18 -48.98 -14.85
CA ALA A 55 -4.97 -49.21 -14.06
C ALA A 55 -4.52 -47.94 -13.32
N GLU A 56 -4.75 -46.77 -13.92
CA GLU A 56 -4.32 -45.43 -13.48
C GLU A 56 -5.12 -44.86 -12.30
N GLY A 57 -6.08 -45.59 -11.73
CA GLY A 57 -6.77 -45.20 -10.50
C GLY A 57 -8.23 -44.76 -10.65
N GLY A 58 -8.87 -45.06 -11.78
CA GLY A 58 -10.31 -44.83 -11.95
C GLY A 58 -11.17 -45.94 -11.33
N PHE A 59 -12.20 -45.57 -10.59
CA PHE A 59 -13.12 -46.47 -9.88
C PHE A 59 -14.58 -46.09 -10.12
N GLN A 60 -15.47 -47.10 -10.20
CA GLN A 60 -16.91 -46.88 -10.31
C GLN A 60 -17.73 -47.90 -9.51
N ILE A 61 -18.80 -47.44 -8.88
CA ILE A 61 -19.85 -48.28 -8.28
C ILE A 61 -21.23 -47.80 -8.72
N SER A 62 -22.21 -48.71 -8.76
CA SER A 62 -23.62 -48.37 -8.98
C SER A 62 -24.44 -48.84 -7.79
N VAL A 63 -25.15 -47.92 -7.14
CA VAL A 63 -25.99 -48.17 -5.98
C VAL A 63 -27.47 -47.90 -6.30
N ALA A 64 -28.38 -48.57 -5.60
CA ALA A 64 -29.80 -48.34 -5.74
C ALA A 64 -30.22 -47.08 -4.97
N GLY A 65 -31.15 -46.30 -5.52
CA GLY A 65 -31.66 -45.08 -4.90
C GLY A 65 -30.71 -43.88 -5.02
N GLU A 66 -31.16 -42.78 -4.43
CA GLU A 66 -30.38 -41.56 -4.29
C GLU A 66 -29.42 -41.69 -3.11
N LEU A 67 -28.15 -41.31 -3.32
CA LEU A 67 -27.12 -41.35 -2.29
C LEU A 67 -26.42 -40.00 -2.20
N THR A 68 -26.76 -39.24 -1.16
CA THR A 68 -26.31 -37.85 -0.95
C THR A 68 -25.19 -37.74 0.09
N ASP A 69 -25.10 -38.68 1.03
CA ASP A 69 -24.08 -38.71 2.08
C ASP A 69 -23.45 -40.09 2.24
N TYR A 70 -22.12 -40.15 2.13
CA TYR A 70 -21.31 -41.36 2.18
C TYR A 70 -19.84 -41.00 2.43
N ARG A 71 -19.03 -42.01 2.76
CA ARG A 71 -17.56 -41.88 2.85
C ARG A 71 -16.88 -42.90 1.94
N LEU A 72 -15.63 -42.62 1.60
CA LEU A 72 -14.80 -43.48 0.76
C LEU A 72 -13.65 -44.02 1.60
N ARG A 73 -13.32 -45.31 1.44
CA ARG A 73 -12.10 -45.89 2.00
C ARG A 73 -11.25 -46.43 0.86
N ALA A 74 -10.07 -45.84 0.67
CA ALA A 74 -9.10 -46.41 -0.24
C ALA A 74 -8.18 -47.39 0.50
N THR A 75 -7.55 -48.28 -0.25
CA THR A 75 -6.42 -49.08 0.22
C THR A 75 -5.28 -48.84 -0.75
N TRP A 76 -4.13 -48.44 -0.24
CA TRP A 76 -2.95 -48.06 -1.02
C TRP A 76 -2.06 -49.28 -1.26
N THR A 77 -1.06 -49.12 -2.14
CA THR A 77 -0.12 -50.20 -2.49
C THR A 77 0.73 -50.69 -1.33
N ASP A 78 0.96 -49.83 -0.34
CA ASP A 78 1.67 -50.14 0.91
C ASP A 78 0.77 -50.88 1.94
N GLY A 79 -0.51 -51.09 1.63
CA GLY A 79 -1.49 -51.72 2.52
C GLY A 79 -2.18 -50.78 3.49
N ASN A 80 -1.80 -49.50 3.54
CA ASN A 80 -2.49 -48.51 4.38
C ASN A 80 -3.90 -48.26 3.86
N THR A 81 -4.80 -47.86 4.77
CA THR A 81 -6.18 -47.46 4.46
C THR A 81 -6.54 -46.15 5.11
N TRP A 82 -7.10 -45.22 4.37
CA TRP A 82 -7.61 -43.93 4.82
C TRP A 82 -9.05 -43.79 4.37
N THR A 83 -9.86 -43.27 5.28
CA THR A 83 -11.26 -42.94 5.04
C THR A 83 -11.38 -41.43 4.86
N PHE A 84 -12.07 -40.99 3.82
CA PHE A 84 -12.25 -39.58 3.49
C PHE A 84 -13.63 -39.33 2.89
N ASP A 85 -14.01 -38.06 2.86
CA ASP A 85 -15.23 -37.61 2.20
C ASP A 85 -14.95 -37.29 0.72
N ASP A 86 -15.92 -37.52 -0.17
CA ASP A 86 -15.77 -37.27 -1.61
C ASP A 86 -15.98 -35.78 -1.93
N PRO A 87 -14.93 -35.03 -2.35
CA PRO A 87 -15.08 -33.63 -2.76
C PRO A 87 -16.14 -33.42 -3.86
N TYR A 88 -16.34 -34.43 -4.71
CA TYR A 88 -17.22 -34.35 -5.87
C TYR A 88 -18.68 -34.69 -5.57
N ARG A 89 -19.05 -35.07 -4.34
CA ARG A 89 -20.46 -35.16 -3.94
C ARG A 89 -21.07 -33.80 -3.57
N HIS A 90 -20.23 -32.83 -3.21
CA HIS A 90 -20.67 -31.49 -2.87
C HIS A 90 -20.98 -30.70 -4.14
N PRO A 91 -22.12 -30.00 -4.24
CA PRO A 91 -22.45 -29.19 -5.41
C PRO A 91 -21.58 -27.91 -5.48
N PRO A 92 -21.48 -27.28 -6.66
CA PRO A 92 -20.97 -25.91 -6.77
C PRO A 92 -21.71 -24.97 -5.81
N SER A 93 -21.00 -24.03 -5.20
CA SER A 93 -21.54 -23.20 -4.12
C SER A 93 -21.49 -21.69 -4.41
N ILE A 94 -20.79 -21.27 -5.45
CA ILE A 94 -20.82 -19.88 -5.93
C ILE A 94 -22.12 -19.66 -6.69
N SER A 95 -22.87 -18.63 -6.30
CA SER A 95 -24.14 -18.28 -6.92
C SER A 95 -23.94 -17.77 -8.35
N GLU A 96 -24.92 -18.01 -9.24
CA GLU A 96 -24.89 -17.47 -10.60
C GLU A 96 -24.87 -15.93 -10.60
N TYR A 97 -25.43 -15.30 -9.56
CA TYR A 97 -25.40 -13.85 -9.40
C TYR A 97 -23.98 -13.32 -9.12
N ASP A 98 -23.22 -13.98 -8.24
CA ASP A 98 -21.83 -13.60 -7.97
C ASP A 98 -20.93 -13.83 -9.18
N LEU A 99 -21.15 -14.92 -9.93
CA LEU A 99 -20.45 -15.19 -11.19
C LEU A 99 -20.74 -14.08 -12.21
N TRP A 100 -21.99 -13.63 -12.30
CA TRP A 100 -22.38 -12.52 -13.17
C TRP A 100 -21.76 -11.19 -12.74
N LEU A 101 -21.84 -10.83 -11.45
CA LEU A 101 -21.22 -9.61 -10.92
C LEU A 101 -19.71 -9.57 -11.16
N PHE A 102 -19.02 -10.70 -10.97
CA PHE A 102 -17.60 -10.80 -11.25
C PHE A 102 -17.30 -10.63 -12.75
N ALA A 103 -18.12 -11.23 -13.62
CA ALA A 103 -17.96 -11.10 -15.07
C ALA A 103 -18.15 -9.64 -15.54
N GLU A 104 -19.08 -8.91 -14.94
CA GLU A 104 -19.30 -7.46 -15.18
C GLU A 104 -18.26 -6.57 -14.49
N GLY A 105 -17.41 -7.12 -13.63
CA GLY A 105 -16.41 -6.37 -12.86
C GLY A 105 -16.99 -5.53 -11.73
N THR A 106 -18.16 -5.89 -11.21
CA THR A 106 -18.93 -5.12 -10.22
C THR A 106 -19.15 -5.85 -8.88
N LEU A 107 -18.54 -7.03 -8.70
CA LEU A 107 -18.60 -7.77 -7.44
C LEU A 107 -17.80 -7.02 -6.38
N LEU A 108 -18.46 -6.34 -5.45
CA LEU A 108 -17.79 -5.43 -4.49
C LEU A 108 -16.66 -6.08 -3.68
N ARG A 109 -16.87 -7.32 -3.22
CA ARG A 109 -15.91 -8.08 -2.41
C ARG A 109 -15.55 -9.40 -3.11
N PRO A 110 -14.76 -9.36 -4.19
CA PRO A 110 -14.43 -10.57 -4.94
C PRO A 110 -13.63 -11.56 -4.08
N HIS A 111 -12.92 -11.08 -3.05
CA HIS A 111 -12.16 -11.89 -2.10
C HIS A 111 -13.01 -12.68 -1.09
N ASP A 112 -14.32 -12.47 -1.03
CA ASP A 112 -15.25 -13.32 -0.26
C ASP A 112 -15.80 -14.48 -1.10
N VAL A 113 -15.64 -14.40 -2.42
CA VAL A 113 -16.11 -15.40 -3.39
C VAL A 113 -14.94 -16.24 -3.91
N LEU A 114 -13.88 -15.57 -4.39
CA LEU A 114 -12.68 -16.17 -4.94
C LEU A 114 -11.64 -16.50 -3.84
N GLY A 115 -10.66 -17.31 -4.22
CA GLY A 115 -9.62 -17.81 -3.34
C GLY A 115 -10.06 -19.00 -2.48
N ALA A 116 -9.40 -19.21 -1.34
CA ALA A 116 -9.75 -20.22 -0.35
C ALA A 116 -10.73 -19.69 0.70
N GLN A 117 -11.93 -20.25 0.75
CA GLN A 117 -13.00 -19.89 1.70
C GLN A 117 -13.35 -21.07 2.61
N LEU A 118 -13.14 -20.90 3.91
CA LEU A 118 -13.61 -21.85 4.92
C LEU A 118 -15.13 -21.75 5.01
N ILE A 119 -15.83 -22.82 4.62
CA ILE A 119 -17.29 -22.88 4.57
C ILE A 119 -17.81 -24.22 5.11
N ASP A 120 -19.11 -24.26 5.40
CA ASP A 120 -19.87 -25.50 5.61
C ASP A 120 -20.65 -25.85 4.34
N SER A 121 -20.54 -27.09 3.88
CA SER A 121 -21.30 -27.62 2.74
C SER A 121 -22.13 -28.82 3.18
N GLY A 122 -23.39 -28.55 3.56
CA GLY A 122 -24.33 -29.60 3.96
C GLY A 122 -23.97 -30.26 5.29
N GLY A 123 -23.52 -29.49 6.28
CA GLY A 123 -23.08 -29.97 7.59
C GLY A 123 -21.65 -30.51 7.63
N VAL A 124 -20.89 -30.34 6.53
CA VAL A 124 -19.49 -30.73 6.44
C VAL A 124 -18.62 -29.50 6.29
N SER A 125 -17.74 -29.30 7.26
CA SER A 125 -16.74 -28.22 7.22
C SER A 125 -15.58 -28.55 6.27
N GLY A 126 -15.12 -27.54 5.54
CA GLY A 126 -13.98 -27.67 4.64
C GLY A 126 -13.64 -26.33 3.98
N THR A 127 -12.91 -26.39 2.87
CA THR A 127 -12.52 -25.20 2.12
C THR A 127 -13.05 -25.27 0.70
N ARG A 128 -13.76 -24.22 0.27
CA ARG A 128 -14.01 -23.95 -1.14
C ARG A 128 -12.83 -23.19 -1.72
N PHE A 129 -12.23 -23.75 -2.75
CA PHE A 129 -11.25 -23.08 -3.57
C PHE A 129 -11.93 -22.56 -4.83
N ALA A 130 -11.65 -21.31 -5.21
CA ALA A 130 -12.16 -20.72 -6.43
C ALA A 130 -11.12 -19.81 -7.10
N VAL A 131 -10.92 -19.96 -8.41
CA VAL A 131 -9.93 -19.17 -9.15
C VAL A 131 -10.39 -18.85 -10.57
N TRP A 132 -10.10 -17.64 -11.03
CA TRP A 132 -10.41 -17.21 -12.39
C TRP A 132 -9.26 -17.59 -13.34
N ALA A 133 -9.55 -18.46 -14.30
CA ALA A 133 -8.60 -18.99 -15.27
C ALA A 133 -9.34 -19.42 -16.56
N PRO A 134 -9.94 -18.47 -17.31
CA PRO A 134 -10.85 -18.76 -18.43
C PRO A 134 -10.20 -19.53 -19.59
N HIS A 135 -8.88 -19.39 -19.78
CA HIS A 135 -8.16 -20.03 -20.89
C HIS A 135 -7.52 -21.37 -20.52
N ALA A 136 -7.57 -21.75 -19.23
CA ALA A 136 -7.02 -23.02 -18.75
C ALA A 136 -7.77 -24.23 -19.35
N ALA A 137 -7.03 -25.30 -19.66
CA ALA A 137 -7.62 -26.59 -20.01
C ALA A 137 -8.12 -27.36 -18.78
N SER A 138 -7.42 -27.22 -17.66
CA SER A 138 -7.80 -27.78 -16.37
C SER A 138 -7.11 -27.02 -15.25
N VAL A 139 -7.78 -26.90 -14.10
CA VAL A 139 -7.22 -26.36 -12.87
C VAL A 139 -7.39 -27.41 -11.77
N SER A 140 -6.39 -27.57 -10.91
CA SER A 140 -6.45 -28.49 -9.76
C SER A 140 -5.86 -27.84 -8.52
N VAL A 141 -6.40 -28.19 -7.35
CA VAL A 141 -5.79 -27.81 -6.07
C VAL A 141 -4.67 -28.79 -5.75
N VAL A 142 -3.47 -28.28 -5.48
CA VAL A 142 -2.32 -29.09 -5.06
C VAL A 142 -1.85 -28.64 -3.68
N SER A 143 -1.55 -29.60 -2.81
CA SER A 143 -1.24 -29.41 -1.39
C SER A 143 -0.56 -30.65 -0.81
N ASP A 144 -0.02 -30.55 0.41
CA ASP A 144 0.53 -31.69 1.14
C ASP A 144 -0.46 -32.85 1.28
N PHE A 145 -1.75 -32.57 1.56
CA PHE A 145 -2.77 -33.62 1.75
C PHE A 145 -3.04 -34.45 0.49
N ASN A 146 -2.59 -33.97 -0.67
CA ASN A 146 -2.70 -34.68 -1.94
C ASN A 146 -1.35 -34.89 -2.63
N PHE A 147 -0.25 -34.81 -1.86
CA PHE A 147 1.12 -35.02 -2.34
C PHE A 147 1.51 -34.11 -3.51
N TRP A 148 0.92 -32.92 -3.57
CA TRP A 148 1.09 -31.96 -4.67
C TRP A 148 0.74 -32.52 -6.06
N ASP A 149 -0.11 -33.54 -6.13
CA ASP A 149 -0.51 -34.23 -7.38
C ASP A 149 -1.76 -33.62 -7.98
N GLU A 150 -1.63 -32.96 -9.15
CA GLU A 150 -2.75 -32.28 -9.80
C GLU A 150 -3.89 -33.23 -10.23
N ARG A 151 -3.64 -34.54 -10.34
CA ARG A 151 -4.65 -35.48 -10.82
C ARG A 151 -5.72 -35.78 -9.76
N ARG A 152 -5.41 -35.53 -8.47
CA ARG A 152 -6.24 -35.92 -7.33
C ARG A 152 -7.42 -34.98 -7.12
N HIS A 153 -7.23 -33.67 -7.24
CA HIS A 153 -8.27 -32.65 -6.97
C HIS A 153 -8.48 -31.64 -8.12
N PRO A 154 -8.78 -32.08 -9.36
CA PRO A 154 -9.22 -31.18 -10.43
C PRO A 154 -10.53 -30.47 -10.07
N MET A 155 -10.58 -29.18 -10.39
CA MET A 155 -11.68 -28.27 -10.10
C MET A 155 -12.72 -28.30 -11.22
N ARG A 156 -13.94 -27.87 -10.91
CA ARG A 156 -15.04 -27.77 -11.88
C ARG A 156 -15.04 -26.38 -12.52
N SER A 157 -15.08 -26.33 -13.85
CA SER A 157 -15.31 -25.08 -14.57
C SER A 157 -16.75 -24.61 -14.41
N ARG A 158 -16.94 -23.32 -14.16
CA ARG A 158 -18.23 -22.62 -14.11
C ARG A 158 -18.54 -21.92 -15.43
N GLY A 159 -18.18 -22.58 -16.54
CA GLY A 159 -18.57 -22.19 -17.90
C GLY A 159 -18.00 -20.83 -18.31
N SER A 160 -18.88 -19.96 -18.84
CA SER A 160 -18.51 -18.66 -19.42
C SER A 160 -17.94 -17.67 -18.41
N SER A 161 -18.14 -17.87 -17.11
CA SER A 161 -17.51 -17.04 -16.07
C SER A 161 -15.98 -17.16 -16.05
N GLY A 162 -15.44 -18.26 -16.56
CA GLY A 162 -14.00 -18.57 -16.47
C GLY A 162 -13.52 -18.94 -15.07
N ILE A 163 -14.43 -19.03 -14.09
CA ILE A 163 -14.11 -19.42 -12.72
C ILE A 163 -14.08 -20.95 -12.63
N TRP A 164 -13.10 -21.46 -11.89
CA TRP A 164 -13.00 -22.85 -11.49
C TRP A 164 -13.26 -22.94 -9.99
N GLU A 165 -14.07 -23.91 -9.53
CA GLU A 165 -14.31 -24.13 -8.09
C GLU A 165 -14.25 -25.60 -7.67
N LEU A 166 -13.87 -25.84 -6.43
CA LEU A 166 -13.97 -27.14 -5.76
C LEU A 166 -14.07 -26.95 -4.25
N PHE A 167 -15.03 -27.61 -3.61
CA PHE A 167 -15.07 -27.77 -2.16
C PHE A 167 -14.32 -29.03 -1.75
N ILE A 168 -13.36 -28.92 -0.83
CA ILE A 168 -12.61 -30.05 -0.29
C ILE A 168 -12.92 -30.19 1.20
N PRO A 169 -13.63 -31.26 1.61
CA PRO A 169 -13.96 -31.53 3.01
C PRO A 169 -12.73 -31.65 3.90
N GLY A 170 -12.83 -31.19 5.15
CA GLY A 170 -11.79 -31.35 6.17
C GLY A 170 -10.55 -30.48 6.00
N VAL A 171 -10.43 -29.73 4.91
CA VAL A 171 -9.34 -28.76 4.71
C VAL A 171 -9.63 -27.50 5.53
N GLY A 172 -8.72 -27.17 6.45
CA GLY A 172 -8.87 -26.09 7.43
C GLY A 172 -7.81 -24.98 7.34
N ASP A 173 -7.96 -23.99 8.22
CA ASP A 173 -7.00 -22.89 8.42
C ASP A 173 -5.56 -23.40 8.59
N GLY A 174 -4.60 -22.74 7.94
CA GLY A 174 -3.20 -23.12 7.95
C GLY A 174 -2.76 -24.10 6.86
N THR A 175 -3.68 -24.66 6.08
CA THR A 175 -3.34 -25.60 5.00
C THR A 175 -2.61 -24.89 3.85
N LEU A 176 -1.44 -25.38 3.46
CA LEU A 176 -0.70 -24.91 2.29
C LEU A 176 -1.35 -25.37 1.00
N TYR A 177 -1.46 -24.52 -0.02
CA TYR A 177 -1.97 -24.92 -1.33
C TYR A 177 -1.44 -24.02 -2.46
N LYS A 178 -1.56 -24.55 -3.68
CA LYS A 178 -1.45 -23.81 -4.95
C LYS A 178 -2.49 -24.29 -5.94
N PHE A 179 -2.64 -23.55 -7.04
CA PHE A 179 -3.37 -24.00 -8.21
C PHE A 179 -2.41 -24.57 -9.25
N ALA A 180 -2.59 -25.83 -9.61
CA ALA A 180 -1.95 -26.42 -10.79
C ALA A 180 -2.81 -26.13 -12.02
N ILE A 181 -2.33 -25.24 -12.89
CA ILE A 181 -3.06 -24.76 -14.05
C ILE A 181 -2.42 -25.32 -15.32
N LYS A 182 -3.22 -26.02 -16.13
CA LYS A 182 -2.78 -26.59 -17.40
C LYS A 182 -3.16 -25.67 -18.54
N ASP A 183 -2.16 -25.16 -19.26
CA ASP A 183 -2.36 -24.36 -20.46
C ASP A 183 -2.98 -25.21 -21.58
N ARG A 184 -4.03 -24.69 -22.20
CA ARG A 184 -4.72 -25.29 -23.35
C ARG A 184 -3.86 -25.36 -24.60
N ARG A 185 -2.94 -24.40 -24.81
CA ARG A 185 -2.07 -24.32 -25.99
C ARG A 185 -0.75 -25.08 -25.79
N ALA A 186 0.01 -24.75 -24.74
CA ALA A 186 1.34 -25.34 -24.54
C ALA A 186 1.31 -26.75 -23.90
N ARG A 187 0.13 -27.22 -23.44
CA ARG A 187 -0.05 -28.47 -22.68
C ARG A 187 0.86 -28.60 -21.45
N ARG A 188 1.41 -27.49 -20.96
CA ARG A 188 2.26 -27.40 -19.77
C ARG A 188 1.41 -27.08 -18.55
N THR A 189 1.70 -27.75 -17.44
CA THR A 189 1.13 -27.42 -16.13
C THR A 189 2.08 -26.47 -15.40
N THR A 190 1.55 -25.38 -14.84
CA THR A 190 2.27 -24.47 -13.95
C THR A 190 1.57 -24.39 -12.61
N GLN A 191 2.34 -24.33 -11.52
CA GLN A 191 1.80 -24.08 -10.19
C GLN A 191 1.79 -22.58 -9.90
N LYS A 192 0.61 -22.07 -9.55
CA LYS A 192 0.37 -20.66 -9.25
C LYS A 192 -0.05 -20.48 -7.80
N SER A 193 0.47 -19.45 -7.17
CA SER A 193 -0.08 -18.92 -5.92
C SER A 193 -1.49 -18.38 -6.20
N ASP A 194 -2.36 -18.41 -5.20
CA ASP A 194 -3.71 -17.89 -5.30
C ASP A 194 -3.69 -16.34 -5.37
N PRO A 195 -4.24 -15.73 -6.43
CA PRO A 195 -4.35 -14.26 -6.54
C PRO A 195 -5.09 -13.62 -5.37
N PHE A 196 -6.03 -14.34 -4.77
CA PHE A 196 -6.85 -13.91 -3.63
C PHE A 196 -6.37 -14.52 -2.30
N ALA A 197 -5.13 -15.01 -2.25
CA ALA A 197 -4.54 -15.48 -1.00
C ALA A 197 -4.59 -14.38 0.07
N ARG A 198 -5.10 -14.72 1.25
CA ARG A 198 -5.06 -13.84 2.44
C ARG A 198 -3.77 -14.03 3.25
N ARG A 199 -3.09 -15.16 3.06
CA ARG A 199 -1.85 -15.53 3.72
C ARG A 199 -1.00 -16.35 2.75
N VAL A 200 0.30 -16.14 2.80
CA VAL A 200 1.30 -16.80 1.95
C VAL A 200 2.46 -17.24 2.84
N GLU A 201 3.21 -18.26 2.42
CA GLU A 201 4.47 -18.62 3.07
C GLU A 201 5.50 -17.48 3.02
N LEU A 202 6.44 -17.51 3.99
CA LEU A 202 7.60 -16.64 3.94
C LEU A 202 8.48 -16.98 2.74
N ARG A 203 8.82 -15.96 1.94
CA ARG A 203 9.77 -16.09 0.84
C ARG A 203 11.09 -16.77 1.27
N PRO A 204 11.75 -17.55 0.40
CA PRO A 204 11.46 -17.72 -1.04
C PRO A 204 10.34 -18.72 -1.34
N SER A 205 9.72 -19.33 -0.33
CA SER A 205 8.52 -20.14 -0.51
C SER A 205 7.34 -19.29 -1.02
N ASN A 206 6.34 -19.94 -1.61
CA ASN A 206 5.27 -19.25 -2.33
C ASN A 206 3.94 -20.03 -2.38
N ALA A 207 3.73 -21.02 -1.52
CA ALA A 207 2.38 -21.57 -1.37
C ALA A 207 1.47 -20.55 -0.68
N SER A 208 0.23 -20.48 -1.15
CA SER A 208 -0.83 -19.80 -0.43
C SER A 208 -1.23 -20.63 0.77
N ILE A 209 -1.76 -19.98 1.81
CA ILE A 209 -2.20 -20.64 3.03
C ILE A 209 -3.69 -20.36 3.21
N VAL A 210 -4.49 -21.41 3.37
CA VAL A 210 -5.91 -21.30 3.73
C VAL A 210 -5.99 -20.51 5.03
N SER A 211 -6.73 -19.40 4.99
CA SER A 211 -6.83 -18.47 6.10
C SER A 211 -8.27 -18.06 6.33
N LYS A 212 -8.67 -17.92 7.58
CA LYS A 212 -9.93 -17.27 7.96
C LYS A 212 -10.04 -15.87 7.34
N SER A 213 -11.25 -15.49 6.95
CA SER A 213 -11.54 -14.12 6.53
C SER A 213 -11.53 -13.18 7.74
N LEU A 214 -11.00 -11.98 7.54
CA LEU A 214 -11.14 -10.89 8.49
C LEU A 214 -12.40 -10.11 8.15
N LEU A 215 -13.37 -10.12 9.07
CA LEU A 215 -14.62 -9.38 8.89
C LEU A 215 -14.34 -7.88 8.71
N PRO A 216 -15.10 -7.19 7.84
CA PRO A 216 -14.99 -5.74 7.69
C PRO A 216 -15.11 -5.02 9.03
N THR A 217 -14.27 -4.02 9.26
CA THR A 217 -14.34 -3.13 10.42
C THR A 217 -15.45 -2.09 10.26
N GLU A 218 -16.01 -1.67 11.38
CA GLU A 218 -16.88 -0.49 11.41
C GLU A 218 -16.07 0.78 11.16
N ILE A 219 -16.71 1.78 10.57
CA ILE A 219 -16.08 3.07 10.28
C ILE A 219 -15.98 3.87 11.58
N ASP A 220 -14.77 4.24 11.99
CA ASP A 220 -14.54 5.15 13.11
C ASP A 220 -14.72 6.61 12.67
N PRO A 221 -15.70 7.38 13.20
CA PRO A 221 -15.86 8.80 12.87
C PRO A 221 -14.63 9.66 13.18
N ARG A 222 -13.73 9.21 14.08
CA ARG A 222 -12.49 9.92 14.38
C ARG A 222 -11.53 9.92 13.19
N SER A 223 -11.55 8.89 12.32
CA SER A 223 -10.70 8.84 11.12
C SER A 223 -11.05 9.99 10.16
N GLN A 224 -12.34 10.28 9.98
CA GLN A 224 -12.81 11.42 9.17
C GLN A 224 -12.23 12.74 9.68
N ARG A 225 -12.20 12.96 10.99
CA ARG A 225 -11.63 14.17 11.57
C ARG A 225 -10.11 14.22 11.44
N ARG A 226 -9.40 13.08 11.58
CA ARG A 226 -7.94 13.00 11.42
C ARG A 226 -7.48 13.32 9.99
N ASN A 227 -8.25 12.86 9.02
CA ASN A 227 -7.92 12.96 7.59
C ASN A 227 -8.48 14.20 6.88
N HIS A 228 -9.28 15.02 7.58
CA HIS A 228 -9.91 16.19 6.99
C HIS A 228 -8.87 17.21 6.48
N PHE A 229 -9.22 17.99 5.44
CA PHE A 229 -8.33 18.96 4.81
C PHE A 229 -7.81 20.05 5.77
N ASP A 230 -8.59 20.38 6.80
CA ASP A 230 -8.21 21.35 7.84
C ASP A 230 -7.43 20.73 9.00
N ALA A 231 -7.14 19.43 8.97
CA ALA A 231 -6.44 18.72 10.04
C ALA A 231 -4.90 18.85 9.92
N PRO A 232 -4.16 18.74 11.04
CA PRO A 232 -2.70 18.74 11.04
C PRO A 232 -2.16 17.36 10.63
N ILE A 233 -2.06 17.10 9.33
CA ILE A 233 -1.51 15.84 8.80
C ILE A 233 0.03 15.94 8.72
N SER A 234 0.70 15.12 9.54
CA SER A 234 2.15 14.89 9.51
C SER A 234 2.40 13.39 9.55
N ILE A 235 3.00 12.89 8.48
CA ILE A 235 3.16 11.48 8.16
C ILE A 235 4.60 11.05 8.44
N TYR A 236 4.78 10.00 9.22
CA TYR A 236 6.04 9.28 9.35
C TYR A 236 6.03 8.09 8.41
N GLU A 237 6.80 8.18 7.32
CA GLU A 237 6.89 7.10 6.32
C GLU A 237 7.91 6.05 6.79
N VAL A 238 7.52 4.78 6.75
CA VAL A 238 8.25 3.67 7.39
C VAL A 238 8.29 2.44 6.49
N HIS A 239 9.49 1.89 6.28
CA HIS A 239 9.66 0.52 5.83
C HIS A 239 9.77 -0.41 7.05
N ALA A 240 8.69 -1.13 7.36
CA ALA A 240 8.56 -1.92 8.60
C ALA A 240 9.70 -2.94 8.80
N SER A 241 10.21 -3.52 7.71
CA SER A 241 11.27 -4.54 7.73
C SER A 241 12.68 -4.00 8.02
N SER A 242 12.91 -2.70 7.93
CA SER A 242 14.24 -2.09 8.14
C SER A 242 14.22 -0.90 9.11
N TRP A 243 13.10 -0.64 9.79
CA TRP A 243 13.05 0.40 10.82
C TRP A 243 13.87 -0.01 12.05
N LYS A 244 13.60 -1.22 12.56
CA LYS A 244 14.30 -1.82 13.69
C LYS A 244 14.28 -3.34 13.58
N TYR A 245 15.37 -3.99 13.97
CA TYR A 245 15.43 -5.45 13.98
C TYR A 245 14.60 -6.06 15.11
N SER A 246 14.18 -7.31 14.88
CA SER A 246 13.58 -8.12 15.93
C SER A 246 14.58 -8.34 17.07
N ARG A 247 14.07 -8.30 18.29
CA ARG A 247 14.81 -8.69 19.50
C ARG A 247 14.74 -10.20 19.72
N LYS A 248 13.89 -10.92 18.98
CA LYS A 248 13.69 -12.37 19.11
C LYS A 248 14.84 -13.12 18.41
N PRO A 249 15.49 -14.09 19.09
CA PRO A 249 16.61 -14.84 18.52
C PRO A 249 16.24 -15.53 17.20
N GLY A 250 17.14 -15.45 16.21
CA GLY A 250 16.97 -16.12 14.90
C GLY A 250 15.97 -15.45 13.96
N ARG A 251 15.40 -14.31 14.34
CA ARG A 251 14.48 -13.54 13.50
C ARG A 251 15.09 -12.19 13.14
N ARG A 252 15.06 -11.83 11.85
CA ARG A 252 15.53 -10.51 11.38
C ARG A 252 14.44 -9.45 11.49
N PHE A 253 13.26 -9.72 10.94
CA PHE A 253 12.14 -8.78 10.89
C PHE A 253 11.38 -8.76 12.21
N ALA A 254 11.21 -7.58 12.80
CA ALA A 254 10.31 -7.39 13.94
C ALA A 254 8.88 -7.83 13.57
N ASP A 255 8.18 -8.54 14.46
CA ASP A 255 6.75 -8.76 14.25
C ASP A 255 5.90 -7.53 14.60
N TRP A 256 4.63 -7.60 14.23
CA TRP A 256 3.66 -6.56 14.54
C TRP A 256 3.55 -6.28 16.04
N ASP A 257 3.67 -7.28 16.92
CA ASP A 257 3.65 -7.06 18.37
C ASP A 257 4.89 -6.27 18.84
N GLU A 258 6.09 -6.60 18.33
CA GLU A 258 7.30 -5.79 18.59
C GLU A 258 7.16 -4.36 18.06
N LEU A 259 6.52 -4.16 16.89
CA LEU A 259 6.27 -2.83 16.33
C LEU A 259 5.22 -2.05 17.13
N ILE A 260 4.20 -2.71 17.70
CA ILE A 260 3.26 -2.08 18.64
C ILE A 260 4.01 -1.53 19.86
N GLU A 261 4.95 -2.29 20.40
CA GLU A 261 5.72 -1.89 21.59
C GLU A 261 6.78 -0.82 21.33
N THR A 262 7.20 -0.63 20.08
CA THR A 262 8.36 0.21 19.76
C THR A 262 8.07 1.34 18.78
N LEU A 263 7.46 1.05 17.64
CA LEU A 263 7.17 2.05 16.60
C LEU A 263 6.06 3.00 17.04
N ILE A 264 4.95 2.49 17.58
CA ILE A 264 3.81 3.33 17.96
C ILE A 264 4.22 4.35 19.05
N PRO A 265 4.87 3.96 20.16
CA PRO A 265 5.33 4.93 21.16
C PRO A 265 6.31 5.96 20.60
N HIS A 266 7.19 5.55 19.67
CA HIS A 266 8.11 6.47 19.01
C HIS A 266 7.37 7.52 18.18
N VAL A 267 6.40 7.11 17.36
CA VAL A 267 5.61 8.01 16.50
C VAL A 267 4.78 8.98 17.35
N VAL A 268 4.18 8.49 18.44
CA VAL A 268 3.43 9.32 19.41
C VAL A 268 4.35 10.34 20.09
N ASP A 269 5.51 9.91 20.60
CA ASP A 269 6.49 10.80 21.24
C ASP A 269 7.00 11.87 20.28
N MET A 270 7.24 11.51 19.02
CA MET A 270 7.65 12.45 17.97
C MET A 270 6.52 13.38 17.50
N GLY A 271 5.28 13.13 17.92
CA GLY A 271 4.14 14.00 17.66
C GLY A 271 3.54 13.88 16.26
N PHE A 272 3.92 12.89 15.45
CA PHE A 272 3.30 12.61 14.16
C PHE A 272 1.82 12.26 14.32
N THR A 273 1.03 12.43 13.26
CA THR A 273 -0.41 12.11 13.25
C THR A 273 -0.73 10.85 12.47
N HIS A 274 0.15 10.45 11.55
CA HIS A 274 -0.03 9.28 10.70
C HIS A 274 1.28 8.49 10.56
N ILE A 275 1.16 7.19 10.34
CA ILE A 275 2.22 6.32 9.81
C ILE A 275 1.84 5.97 8.38
N GLU A 276 2.76 6.13 7.44
CA GLU A 276 2.63 5.58 6.09
C GLU A 276 3.59 4.40 5.96
N LEU A 277 3.06 3.21 5.70
CA LEU A 277 3.85 1.99 5.55
C LEU A 277 4.12 1.76 4.07
N LEU A 278 5.40 1.60 3.71
CA LEU A 278 5.79 1.04 2.41
C LEU A 278 5.05 -0.28 2.14
N PRO A 279 4.93 -0.73 0.88
CA PRO A 279 3.95 -1.74 0.52
C PRO A 279 4.01 -3.01 1.38
N LEU A 280 2.85 -3.40 1.91
CA LEU A 280 2.70 -4.58 2.75
C LEU A 280 2.05 -5.76 2.04
N SER A 281 1.57 -5.59 0.81
CA SER A 281 1.10 -6.71 -0.04
C SER A 281 2.24 -7.70 -0.26
N GLU A 282 2.03 -9.01 -0.17
CA GLU A 282 3.12 -10.00 -0.22
C GLU A 282 3.96 -9.89 -1.50
N TYR A 283 5.28 -9.96 -1.34
CA TYR A 283 6.27 -9.72 -2.37
C TYR A 283 7.52 -10.62 -2.21
N PRO A 284 8.10 -11.13 -3.31
CA PRO A 284 9.15 -12.16 -3.28
C PRO A 284 10.56 -11.61 -3.03
N LEU A 285 10.81 -10.31 -3.26
CA LEU A 285 12.15 -9.71 -3.28
C LEU A 285 12.26 -8.53 -2.30
N ASP A 286 13.13 -8.61 -1.30
CA ASP A 286 13.30 -7.53 -0.31
C ASP A 286 13.76 -6.21 -0.93
N GLU A 287 14.61 -6.29 -1.94
CA GLU A 287 15.19 -5.19 -2.68
C GLU A 287 14.15 -4.40 -3.49
N SER A 288 12.95 -4.97 -3.69
CA SER A 288 11.82 -4.24 -4.28
C SER A 288 11.15 -3.28 -3.29
N TRP A 289 11.47 -3.38 -2.00
CA TRP A 289 10.87 -2.64 -0.88
C TRP A 289 9.34 -2.83 -0.74
N GLY A 290 8.79 -3.83 -1.44
CA GLY A 290 7.36 -4.11 -1.54
C GLY A 290 6.71 -3.69 -2.87
N TYR A 291 7.37 -2.86 -3.69
CA TYR A 291 6.80 -2.32 -4.94
C TYR A 291 6.69 -3.33 -6.10
N GLN A 292 7.03 -4.60 -5.86
CA GLN A 292 6.80 -5.70 -6.82
C GLN A 292 5.95 -6.80 -6.18
N PRO A 293 4.65 -6.56 -5.91
CA PRO A 293 3.82 -7.50 -5.18
C PRO A 293 3.42 -8.71 -6.05
N THR A 294 3.35 -9.89 -5.43
CA THR A 294 2.78 -11.10 -6.03
C THR A 294 1.47 -11.52 -5.37
N GLY A 295 1.11 -10.94 -4.21
CA GLY A 295 -0.16 -11.18 -3.52
C GLY A 295 -0.80 -9.90 -2.95
N LEU A 296 -1.64 -9.23 -3.73
CA LEU A 296 -2.28 -7.95 -3.33
C LEU A 296 -3.26 -8.05 -2.15
N TYR A 297 -3.76 -9.25 -1.84
CA TYR A 297 -4.69 -9.51 -0.74
C TYR A 297 -4.01 -10.03 0.53
N ALA A 298 -2.71 -10.34 0.48
CA ALA A 298 -1.98 -10.89 1.61
C ALA A 298 -1.07 -9.82 2.21
N VAL A 299 -1.20 -9.58 3.51
CA VAL A 299 -0.14 -8.89 4.26
C VAL A 299 1.10 -9.78 4.26
N THR A 300 2.28 -9.21 4.00
CA THR A 300 3.53 -9.96 3.95
C THR A 300 3.77 -10.74 5.24
N SER A 301 4.12 -12.01 5.07
CA SER A 301 4.38 -12.96 6.16
C SER A 301 5.63 -12.66 6.99
N ARG A 302 6.48 -11.72 6.54
CA ARG A 302 7.71 -11.28 7.25
C ARG A 302 7.42 -10.86 8.70
N HIS A 303 6.28 -10.23 8.93
CA HIS A 303 5.92 -9.59 10.20
C HIS A 303 4.93 -10.39 11.06
N GLY A 304 4.47 -11.55 10.60
CA GLY A 304 3.49 -12.39 11.31
C GLY A 304 2.24 -12.64 10.47
N ARG A 305 1.12 -12.82 11.15
CA ARG A 305 -0.16 -13.16 10.51
C ARG A 305 -0.98 -11.89 10.18
N PRO A 306 -1.96 -11.98 9.27
CA PRO A 306 -2.88 -10.87 8.98
C PRO A 306 -3.61 -10.33 10.23
N GLU A 307 -3.98 -11.20 11.18
CA GLU A 307 -4.61 -10.79 12.44
C GLU A 307 -3.69 -9.90 13.28
N ASP A 308 -2.37 -10.13 13.21
CA ASP A 308 -1.39 -9.37 13.97
C ASP A 308 -1.23 -7.96 13.40
N PHE A 309 -1.28 -7.80 12.07
CA PHE A 309 -1.30 -6.48 11.43
C PHE A 309 -2.58 -5.70 11.79
N ARG A 310 -3.74 -6.37 11.81
CA ARG A 310 -4.98 -5.73 12.24
C ARG A 310 -4.87 -5.20 13.68
N ARG A 311 -4.26 -5.96 14.60
CA ARG A 311 -3.99 -5.48 15.97
C ARG A 311 -3.04 -4.28 15.98
N PHE A 312 -2.04 -4.22 15.10
CA PHE A 312 -1.17 -3.05 14.96
C PHE A 312 -1.96 -1.81 14.55
N VAL A 313 -2.85 -1.92 13.55
CA VAL A 313 -3.71 -0.79 13.14
C VAL A 313 -4.65 -0.36 14.27
N GLU A 314 -5.28 -1.32 14.97
CA GLU A 314 -6.13 -1.03 16.13
C GLU A 314 -5.34 -0.31 17.25
N ALA A 315 -4.09 -0.73 17.52
CA ALA A 315 -3.22 -0.08 18.49
C ALA A 315 -2.82 1.35 18.07
N CYS A 316 -2.55 1.58 16.77
CA CYS A 316 -2.34 2.93 16.24
C CYS A 316 -3.57 3.81 16.48
N HIS A 317 -4.77 3.28 16.20
CA HIS A 317 -6.02 4.01 16.39
C HIS A 317 -6.28 4.38 17.85
N VAL A 318 -6.03 3.46 18.78
CA VAL A 318 -6.10 3.72 20.23
C VAL A 318 -5.12 4.82 20.64
N ALA A 319 -3.93 4.84 20.03
CA ALA A 319 -2.92 5.89 20.24
C ALA A 319 -3.23 7.21 19.50
N GLY A 320 -4.32 7.28 18.74
CA GLY A 320 -4.71 8.47 17.96
C GLY A 320 -3.95 8.67 16.66
N ILE A 321 -3.24 7.64 16.18
CA ILE A 321 -2.43 7.64 14.95
C ILE A 321 -3.22 7.02 13.80
N GLY A 322 -3.26 7.68 12.65
CA GLY A 322 -3.79 7.10 11.41
C GLY A 322 -2.76 6.22 10.69
N VAL A 323 -3.22 5.21 9.95
CA VAL A 323 -2.35 4.29 9.19
C VAL A 323 -2.67 4.40 7.70
N ILE A 324 -1.66 4.76 6.91
CA ILE A 324 -1.69 4.76 5.45
C ILE A 324 -0.82 3.60 4.97
N VAL A 325 -1.22 2.93 3.89
CA VAL A 325 -0.42 1.87 3.26
C VAL A 325 -0.19 2.21 1.81
N ASP A 326 1.06 2.06 1.37
CA ASP A 326 1.40 2.08 -0.05
C ASP A 326 0.76 0.88 -0.73
N TRP A 327 -0.08 1.17 -1.71
CA TRP A 327 -0.81 0.20 -2.52
C TRP A 327 -0.35 0.32 -3.96
N VAL A 328 -0.06 -0.82 -4.59
CA VAL A 328 0.69 -0.88 -5.86
C VAL A 328 -0.20 -1.47 -6.97
N PRO A 329 -1.14 -0.69 -7.53
CA PRO A 329 -1.99 -1.13 -8.63
C PRO A 329 -1.38 -0.86 -10.01
N ALA A 330 -0.19 -0.25 -10.07
CA ALA A 330 0.41 0.20 -11.33
C ALA A 330 0.97 -0.97 -12.15
N HIS A 331 1.59 -1.95 -11.49
CA HIS A 331 2.25 -3.08 -12.14
C HIS A 331 2.48 -4.25 -11.17
N PHE A 332 2.94 -5.38 -11.71
CA PHE A 332 3.33 -6.57 -10.96
C PHE A 332 4.51 -7.29 -11.64
N PRO A 333 5.34 -8.07 -10.92
CA PRO A 333 6.51 -8.71 -11.50
C PRO A 333 6.15 -9.95 -12.33
N ALA A 334 7.10 -10.39 -13.16
CA ALA A 334 6.92 -11.54 -14.06
C ALA A 334 7.18 -12.91 -13.40
N ASP A 335 7.19 -12.98 -12.07
CA ASP A 335 7.41 -14.20 -11.30
C ASP A 335 6.46 -15.32 -11.72
N ALA A 336 7.02 -16.50 -11.98
CA ALA A 336 6.25 -17.63 -12.52
C ALA A 336 5.11 -18.10 -11.60
N HIS A 337 5.28 -17.96 -10.28
CA HIS A 337 4.25 -18.31 -9.28
C HIS A 337 3.13 -17.26 -9.18
N GLY A 338 3.38 -16.01 -9.60
CA GLY A 338 2.45 -14.89 -9.54
C GLY A 338 1.52 -14.79 -10.75
N LEU A 339 1.08 -13.57 -11.06
CA LEU A 339 -0.01 -13.31 -12.03
C LEU A 339 0.40 -13.41 -13.50
N ALA A 340 1.69 -13.41 -13.81
CA ALA A 340 2.18 -13.40 -15.20
C ALA A 340 1.69 -14.63 -15.98
N ARG A 341 1.03 -14.41 -17.13
CA ARG A 341 0.45 -15.44 -17.99
C ARG A 341 -0.33 -16.50 -17.20
N PHE A 342 -1.17 -16.04 -16.28
CA PHE A 342 -1.70 -16.83 -15.17
C PHE A 342 -2.28 -18.19 -15.59
N ASP A 343 -3.06 -18.21 -16.68
CA ASP A 343 -3.73 -19.40 -17.21
C ASP A 343 -3.19 -19.89 -18.56
N GLY A 344 -2.00 -19.40 -18.95
CA GLY A 344 -1.35 -19.71 -20.22
C GLY A 344 -1.46 -18.59 -21.27
N ASP A 345 -2.40 -17.66 -21.13
CA ASP A 345 -2.49 -16.45 -21.96
C ASP A 345 -2.25 -15.18 -21.12
N ALA A 346 -2.12 -14.03 -21.77
CA ALA A 346 -2.09 -12.73 -21.09
C ALA A 346 -3.47 -12.45 -20.46
N LEU A 347 -3.57 -12.62 -19.13
CA LEU A 347 -4.83 -12.62 -18.40
C LEU A 347 -4.98 -11.37 -17.54
N TYR A 348 -4.01 -11.15 -16.65
CA TYR A 348 -3.99 -9.98 -15.77
C TYR A 348 -3.28 -8.81 -16.43
N GLU A 349 -2.28 -9.09 -17.27
CA GLU A 349 -1.55 -8.13 -18.09
C GLU A 349 -2.19 -7.90 -19.45
N TYR A 350 -1.97 -6.73 -20.05
CA TYR A 350 -2.28 -6.53 -21.47
C TYR A 350 -1.48 -7.49 -22.35
N ALA A 351 -2.12 -8.04 -23.39
CA ALA A 351 -1.48 -8.96 -24.33
C ALA A 351 -0.41 -8.30 -25.20
N ASP A 352 -0.59 -7.03 -25.58
CA ASP A 352 0.42 -6.27 -26.32
C ASP A 352 1.47 -5.71 -25.36
N PRO A 353 2.75 -6.10 -25.47
CA PRO A 353 3.80 -5.64 -24.56
C PRO A 353 4.06 -4.13 -24.62
N ARG A 354 3.64 -3.44 -25.69
CA ARG A 354 3.73 -1.97 -25.78
C ARG A 354 2.78 -1.27 -24.80
N GLU A 355 1.73 -1.96 -24.37
CA GLU A 355 0.79 -1.50 -23.34
C GLU A 355 1.02 -2.24 -22.01
N GLY A 356 1.37 -3.52 -22.06
CA GLY A 356 1.38 -4.45 -20.93
C GLY A 356 2.71 -4.62 -20.20
N LYS A 357 3.76 -3.87 -20.54
CA LYS A 357 5.08 -4.01 -19.91
C LYS A 357 5.76 -2.67 -19.66
N HIS A 358 6.28 -2.46 -18.45
CA HIS A 358 7.24 -1.39 -18.19
C HIS A 358 8.64 -1.82 -18.64
N PRO A 359 9.25 -1.14 -19.63
CA PRO A 359 10.53 -1.59 -20.20
C PRO A 359 11.68 -1.48 -19.20
N ASP A 360 11.76 -0.39 -18.44
CA ASP A 360 12.89 -0.14 -17.53
C ASP A 360 12.80 -0.93 -16.22
N TRP A 361 11.59 -1.28 -15.78
CA TRP A 361 11.36 -2.04 -14.55
C TRP A 361 11.27 -3.54 -14.79
N ASN A 362 11.10 -3.95 -16.04
CA ASN A 362 10.86 -5.33 -16.44
C ASN A 362 9.65 -5.98 -15.72
N THR A 363 8.63 -5.18 -15.43
CA THR A 363 7.35 -5.60 -14.81
C THR A 363 6.20 -5.53 -15.81
N LEU A 364 5.10 -6.19 -15.48
CA LEU A 364 3.87 -6.26 -16.29
C LEU A 364 2.82 -5.27 -15.77
N ILE A 365 2.04 -4.71 -16.69
CA ILE A 365 1.00 -3.70 -16.40
C ILE A 365 -0.35 -4.39 -16.46
N TYR A 366 -1.18 -4.17 -15.44
CA TYR A 366 -2.55 -4.69 -15.38
C TYR A 366 -3.39 -4.22 -16.57
N ASP A 367 -4.19 -5.12 -17.15
CA ASP A 367 -5.17 -4.81 -18.20
C ASP A 367 -6.35 -4.04 -17.61
N PHE A 368 -6.22 -2.71 -17.52
CA PHE A 368 -7.28 -1.84 -17.02
C PHE A 368 -8.52 -1.80 -17.92
N GLY A 369 -8.45 -2.38 -19.13
CA GLY A 369 -9.60 -2.53 -20.03
C GLY A 369 -10.47 -3.74 -19.68
N ARG A 370 -9.98 -4.64 -18.83
CA ARG A 370 -10.66 -5.90 -18.49
C ARG A 370 -11.44 -5.80 -17.18
N PRO A 371 -12.78 -6.01 -17.20
CA PRO A 371 -13.62 -5.84 -16.01
C PRO A 371 -13.18 -6.67 -14.81
N GLN A 372 -12.78 -7.92 -15.01
CA GLN A 372 -12.35 -8.82 -13.94
C GLN A 372 -11.03 -8.37 -13.28
N VAL A 373 -10.13 -7.77 -14.05
CA VAL A 373 -8.84 -7.23 -13.55
C VAL A 373 -9.10 -5.96 -12.76
N ILE A 374 -9.94 -5.07 -13.26
CA ILE A 374 -10.41 -3.89 -12.50
C ILE A 374 -11.07 -4.31 -11.19
N ASN A 375 -11.93 -5.34 -11.24
CA ASN A 375 -12.60 -5.84 -10.05
C ASN A 375 -11.62 -6.42 -9.02
N PHE A 376 -10.60 -7.16 -9.47
CA PHE A 376 -9.49 -7.63 -8.63
C PHE A 376 -8.76 -6.47 -7.94
N LEU A 377 -8.40 -5.42 -8.69
CA LEU A 377 -7.71 -4.27 -8.12
C LEU A 377 -8.59 -3.49 -7.13
N LEU A 378 -9.81 -3.10 -7.53
CA LEU A 378 -10.76 -2.38 -6.65
C LEU A 378 -11.08 -3.18 -5.39
N GLY A 379 -11.27 -4.50 -5.54
CA GLY A 379 -11.52 -5.40 -4.42
C GLY A 379 -10.33 -5.48 -3.46
N SER A 380 -9.09 -5.37 -3.95
CA SER A 380 -7.89 -5.36 -3.09
C SER A 380 -7.78 -4.06 -2.30
N ALA A 381 -8.01 -2.90 -2.93
CA ALA A 381 -8.06 -1.61 -2.23
C ALA A 381 -9.12 -1.61 -1.13
N LEU A 382 -10.33 -2.09 -1.44
CA LEU A 382 -11.39 -2.19 -0.45
C LEU A 382 -11.03 -3.19 0.66
N HIS A 383 -10.37 -4.31 0.34
CA HIS A 383 -9.91 -5.27 1.35
C HIS A 383 -8.96 -4.64 2.38
N TRP A 384 -7.99 -3.82 1.94
CA TRP A 384 -7.10 -3.11 2.86
C TRP A 384 -7.86 -2.18 3.81
N LEU A 385 -8.80 -1.40 3.27
CA LEU A 385 -9.61 -0.47 4.04
C LEU A 385 -10.68 -1.17 4.90
N GLU A 386 -11.16 -2.34 4.47
CA GLU A 386 -12.21 -3.09 5.15
C GLU A 386 -11.72 -4.05 6.21
N SER A 387 -10.83 -4.95 5.82
CA SER A 387 -10.39 -6.05 6.67
C SER A 387 -9.33 -5.65 7.68
N PHE A 388 -8.48 -4.68 7.33
CA PHE A 388 -7.38 -4.18 8.18
C PHE A 388 -7.62 -2.78 8.77
N ASN A 389 -8.69 -2.10 8.36
CA ASN A 389 -9.07 -0.78 8.88
C ASN A 389 -8.03 0.33 8.67
N VAL A 390 -7.23 0.26 7.61
CA VAL A 390 -6.27 1.36 7.32
C VAL A 390 -7.02 2.65 6.96
N ASP A 391 -6.50 3.80 7.37
CA ASP A 391 -7.10 5.13 7.18
C ASP A 391 -6.81 5.72 5.81
N GLY A 392 -5.95 5.10 5.00
CA GLY A 392 -5.72 5.56 3.64
C GLY A 392 -4.81 4.67 2.82
N LEU A 393 -4.78 4.93 1.52
CA LEU A 393 -3.92 4.28 0.55
C LEU A 393 -3.07 5.33 -0.17
N ARG A 394 -1.79 5.05 -0.39
CA ARG A 394 -0.94 5.85 -1.28
C ARG A 394 -0.62 5.05 -2.53
N VAL A 395 -0.86 5.65 -3.70
CA VAL A 395 -0.60 5.04 -5.01
C VAL A 395 0.70 5.62 -5.56
N ASP A 396 1.70 4.76 -5.68
CA ASP A 396 2.99 5.05 -6.31
C ASP A 396 2.87 5.17 -7.82
N ALA A 397 3.73 6.00 -8.42
CA ALA A 397 3.96 6.10 -9.85
C ALA A 397 2.69 6.23 -10.69
N VAL A 398 1.73 7.06 -10.27
CA VAL A 398 0.45 7.26 -10.99
C VAL A 398 0.69 7.69 -12.45
N ALA A 399 1.78 8.42 -12.72
CA ALA A 399 2.18 8.77 -14.07
C ALA A 399 2.43 7.53 -14.97
N SER A 400 2.93 6.42 -14.41
CA SER A 400 3.16 5.19 -15.16
C SER A 400 1.87 4.54 -15.64
N MET A 401 0.78 4.78 -14.92
CA MET A 401 -0.57 4.34 -15.26
C MET A 401 -1.22 5.28 -16.27
N LEU A 402 -1.10 6.60 -16.07
CA LEU A 402 -1.79 7.63 -16.84
C LEU A 402 -1.36 7.73 -18.30
N TYR A 403 -0.15 7.26 -18.64
CA TYR A 403 0.42 7.47 -19.97
C TYR A 403 0.83 6.17 -20.65
N ARG A 404 0.32 5.97 -21.86
CA ARG A 404 0.70 4.86 -22.75
C ARG A 404 2.14 4.98 -23.23
N ASP A 405 2.71 6.19 -23.27
CA ASP A 405 4.10 6.45 -23.66
C ASP A 405 5.09 6.50 -22.47
N TYR A 406 4.66 6.16 -21.25
CA TYR A 406 5.52 6.21 -20.07
C TYR A 406 6.78 5.35 -20.23
N SER A 407 7.95 6.01 -20.15
CA SER A 407 9.28 5.42 -20.35
C SER A 407 9.44 4.64 -21.67
N ARG A 408 8.76 5.07 -22.73
CA ARG A 408 8.83 4.44 -24.06
C ARG A 408 9.31 5.46 -25.11
N ARG A 409 10.04 4.98 -26.12
CA ARG A 409 10.41 5.81 -27.27
C ARG A 409 9.21 6.02 -28.19
N HIS A 410 9.28 7.03 -29.06
CA HIS A 410 8.17 7.45 -29.92
C HIS A 410 7.47 6.32 -30.73
N ASN A 411 8.21 5.26 -31.10
CA ASN A 411 7.70 4.13 -31.88
C ASN A 411 7.47 2.84 -31.07
N GLU A 412 7.52 2.91 -29.74
CA GLU A 412 7.41 1.76 -28.83
C GLU A 412 6.08 1.71 -28.06
N TRP A 413 5.12 2.58 -28.39
CA TRP A 413 3.81 2.67 -27.75
C TRP A 413 2.68 2.87 -28.77
N LEU A 414 1.43 2.70 -28.33
CA LEU A 414 0.22 2.86 -29.13
C LEU A 414 -0.65 4.00 -28.60
N PRO A 415 -1.20 4.89 -29.44
CA PRO A 415 -2.16 5.89 -29.00
C PRO A 415 -3.46 5.28 -28.51
N ASN A 416 -4.19 6.02 -27.68
CA ASN A 416 -5.54 5.67 -27.29
C ASN A 416 -6.53 5.84 -28.46
N LYS A 417 -7.78 5.43 -28.27
CA LYS A 417 -8.85 5.52 -29.29
C LYS A 417 -9.15 6.95 -29.80
N LEU A 418 -8.65 7.98 -29.12
CA LEU A 418 -8.78 9.40 -29.50
C LEU A 418 -7.49 9.96 -30.12
N GLY A 419 -6.44 9.15 -30.29
CA GLY A 419 -5.15 9.56 -30.84
C GLY A 419 -4.16 10.15 -29.82
N GLY A 420 -4.52 10.21 -28.53
CA GLY A 420 -3.70 10.75 -27.46
C GLY A 420 -2.80 9.72 -26.75
N ARG A 421 -1.93 10.21 -25.85
CA ARG A 421 -1.03 9.39 -25.02
C ARG A 421 -1.66 8.92 -23.71
N GLU A 422 -2.80 9.49 -23.35
CA GLU A 422 -3.50 9.21 -22.10
C GLU A 422 -4.05 7.79 -22.10
N ASN A 423 -3.82 7.06 -21.02
CA ASN A 423 -4.42 5.75 -20.80
C ASN A 423 -5.83 5.91 -20.24
N LEU A 424 -6.83 5.91 -21.13
CA LEU A 424 -8.23 6.16 -20.77
C LEU A 424 -8.79 5.10 -19.84
N GLU A 425 -8.33 3.85 -19.99
CA GLU A 425 -8.72 2.73 -19.15
C GLU A 425 -8.20 2.93 -17.71
N ALA A 426 -6.92 3.29 -17.55
CA ALA A 426 -6.34 3.58 -16.23
C ALA A 426 -6.97 4.83 -15.58
N ILE A 427 -7.24 5.89 -16.34
CA ILE A 427 -7.96 7.08 -15.83
C ILE A 427 -9.34 6.69 -15.30
N THR A 428 -10.07 5.84 -16.02
CA THR A 428 -11.39 5.35 -15.60
C THR A 428 -11.28 4.55 -14.31
N PHE A 429 -10.31 3.64 -14.23
CA PHE A 429 -10.03 2.86 -13.03
C PHE A 429 -9.73 3.74 -11.81
N LEU A 430 -8.86 4.75 -11.95
CA LEU A 430 -8.49 5.63 -10.84
C LEU A 430 -9.68 6.45 -10.33
N ARG A 431 -10.59 6.88 -11.22
CA ARG A 431 -11.84 7.53 -10.81
C ARG A 431 -12.76 6.57 -10.06
N GLN A 432 -12.94 5.35 -10.58
CA GLN A 432 -13.74 4.31 -9.93
C GLN A 432 -13.19 3.94 -8.55
N LEU A 433 -11.87 3.85 -8.40
CA LEU A 433 -11.20 3.64 -7.12
C LEU A 433 -11.61 4.72 -6.10
N ASN A 434 -11.43 5.99 -6.45
CA ASN A 434 -11.69 7.09 -5.53
C ASN A 434 -13.18 7.22 -5.19
N GLU A 435 -14.08 7.01 -6.16
CA GLU A 435 -15.53 6.98 -5.93
C GLU A 435 -15.95 5.82 -5.01
N MET A 436 -15.37 4.64 -5.21
CA MET A 436 -15.62 3.46 -4.37
C MET A 436 -15.15 3.72 -2.93
N VAL A 437 -13.94 4.24 -2.74
CA VAL A 437 -13.41 4.58 -1.41
C VAL A 437 -14.29 5.61 -0.71
N GLY A 438 -14.64 6.71 -1.39
CA GLY A 438 -15.49 7.75 -0.81
C GLY A 438 -16.89 7.25 -0.42
N LYS A 439 -17.45 6.30 -1.19
CA LYS A 439 -18.77 5.71 -0.92
C LYS A 439 -18.76 4.68 0.21
N HIS A 440 -17.78 3.79 0.21
CA HIS A 440 -17.78 2.62 1.11
C HIS A 440 -16.96 2.83 2.38
N ARG A 441 -16.00 3.77 2.36
CA ARG A 441 -15.08 4.06 3.45
C ARG A 441 -14.94 5.58 3.68
N PRO A 442 -16.03 6.29 4.01
CA PRO A 442 -15.99 7.72 4.28
C PRO A 442 -15.04 8.02 5.44
N GLY A 443 -14.03 8.84 5.16
CA GLY A 443 -12.94 9.17 6.09
C GLY A 443 -11.60 8.60 5.69
N ALA A 444 -11.57 7.55 4.87
CA ALA A 444 -10.33 7.09 4.27
C ALA A 444 -9.85 8.07 3.19
N ILE A 445 -8.54 8.26 3.08
CA ILE A 445 -7.92 9.09 2.05
C ILE A 445 -7.17 8.25 1.02
N VAL A 446 -7.09 8.77 -0.20
CA VAL A 446 -6.24 8.20 -1.25
C VAL A 446 -5.27 9.27 -1.72
N ILE A 447 -3.98 8.95 -1.72
CA ILE A 447 -2.87 9.86 -2.00
C ILE A 447 -2.19 9.42 -3.30
N ALA A 448 -1.92 10.37 -4.20
CA ALA A 448 -1.22 10.12 -5.46
C ALA A 448 0.22 10.63 -5.43
N GLU A 449 1.16 9.82 -5.89
CA GLU A 449 2.42 10.32 -6.45
C GLU A 449 2.30 10.41 -7.97
N GLU A 450 2.23 11.64 -8.49
CA GLU A 450 2.09 11.93 -9.92
C GLU A 450 3.08 13.03 -10.29
N SER A 451 3.97 12.73 -11.24
CA SER A 451 5.19 13.50 -11.50
C SER A 451 5.23 14.23 -12.87
N THR A 452 4.13 14.28 -13.62
CA THR A 452 4.06 14.83 -14.99
C THR A 452 3.10 16.02 -15.16
N ALA A 453 2.75 16.69 -14.05
CA ALA A 453 1.85 17.83 -14.04
C ALA A 453 0.45 17.53 -14.64
N PHE A 454 -0.01 16.28 -14.52
CA PHE A 454 -1.39 15.93 -14.88
C PHE A 454 -2.35 16.83 -14.07
N PRO A 455 -3.36 17.44 -14.70
CA PRO A 455 -4.23 18.40 -14.03
C PRO A 455 -5.29 17.71 -13.18
N GLN A 456 -5.71 18.37 -12.10
CA GLN A 456 -6.88 17.99 -11.30
C GLN A 456 -6.77 16.58 -10.69
N VAL A 457 -5.56 16.17 -10.30
CA VAL A 457 -5.33 14.85 -9.69
C VAL A 457 -6.12 14.72 -8.39
N SER A 458 -6.09 15.76 -7.55
CA SER A 458 -6.73 15.79 -6.24
C SER A 458 -8.07 16.54 -6.20
N HIS A 459 -8.75 16.59 -7.35
CA HIS A 459 -10.09 17.20 -7.48
C HIS A 459 -11.17 16.13 -7.63
N PRO A 460 -12.43 16.42 -7.25
CA PRO A 460 -13.52 15.47 -7.40
C PRO A 460 -13.74 15.00 -8.84
N THR A 461 -14.15 13.73 -8.99
CA THR A 461 -14.36 13.10 -10.31
C THR A 461 -15.45 13.79 -11.12
N TYR A 462 -16.52 14.28 -10.47
CA TYR A 462 -17.62 15.00 -11.11
C TYR A 462 -17.23 16.39 -11.65
N LEU A 463 -16.06 16.93 -11.28
CA LEU A 463 -15.48 18.15 -11.86
C LEU A 463 -14.45 17.84 -12.96
N GLY A 464 -14.20 16.56 -13.26
CA GLY A 464 -13.21 16.11 -14.23
C GLY A 464 -11.89 15.65 -13.63
N GLY A 465 -11.73 15.71 -12.30
CA GLY A 465 -10.53 15.23 -11.61
C GLY A 465 -10.39 13.71 -11.56
N LEU A 466 -9.29 13.23 -10.97
CA LEU A 466 -9.06 11.80 -10.72
C LEU A 466 -9.68 11.32 -9.39
N GLY A 467 -10.06 12.24 -8.50
CA GLY A 467 -10.72 11.94 -7.23
C GLY A 467 -9.79 11.69 -6.05
N PHE A 468 -8.47 11.79 -6.20
CA PHE A 468 -7.55 11.65 -5.08
C PHE A 468 -7.81 12.76 -4.03
N HIS A 469 -7.49 12.46 -2.78
CA HIS A 469 -7.62 13.45 -1.71
C HIS A 469 -6.41 14.36 -1.68
N TYR A 470 -5.21 13.79 -1.85
CA TYR A 470 -3.95 14.52 -1.85
C TYR A 470 -3.04 14.07 -3.00
N LYS A 471 -2.12 14.98 -3.38
CA LYS A 471 -1.04 14.73 -4.33
C LYS A 471 0.31 15.05 -3.68
N TRP A 472 1.31 14.21 -3.86
CA TRP A 472 2.69 14.53 -3.51
C TRP A 472 3.23 15.68 -4.38
N ASN A 473 3.81 16.71 -3.75
CA ASN A 473 4.40 17.83 -4.46
C ASN A 473 5.86 17.55 -4.84
N MET A 474 6.05 16.78 -5.91
CA MET A 474 7.37 16.43 -6.42
C MET A 474 8.18 17.65 -6.92
N GLY A 475 7.50 18.69 -7.40
CA GLY A 475 8.16 19.94 -7.82
C GLY A 475 8.79 20.67 -6.64
N TRP A 476 8.02 20.88 -5.56
CA TRP A 476 8.52 21.45 -4.31
C TRP A 476 9.68 20.64 -3.72
N MET A 477 9.55 19.31 -3.68
CA MET A 477 10.59 18.43 -3.14
C MET A 477 11.90 18.62 -3.92
N ASN A 478 11.84 18.50 -5.24
CA ASN A 478 13.03 18.59 -6.10
C ASN A 478 13.71 19.96 -6.00
N ASP A 479 12.95 21.05 -6.07
CA ASP A 479 13.51 22.39 -6.06
C ASP A 479 14.12 22.73 -4.70
N THR A 480 13.46 22.37 -3.60
CA THR A 480 13.93 22.74 -2.26
C THR A 480 15.10 21.88 -1.79
N LEU A 481 15.13 20.58 -2.11
CA LEU A 481 16.28 19.70 -1.85
C LEU A 481 17.50 20.14 -2.66
N ARG A 482 17.31 20.48 -3.94
CA ARG A 482 18.38 21.04 -4.78
C ARG A 482 18.89 22.35 -4.20
N TYR A 483 18.00 23.28 -3.83
CA TYR A 483 18.38 24.55 -3.22
C TYR A 483 19.24 24.37 -1.95
N ILE A 484 18.78 23.56 -1.00
CA ILE A 484 19.48 23.38 0.28
C ILE A 484 20.80 22.63 0.12
N SER A 485 20.95 21.79 -0.91
CA SER A 485 22.20 21.08 -1.19
C SER A 485 23.32 21.99 -1.71
N ARG A 486 23.02 23.22 -2.15
CA ARG A 486 24.04 24.16 -2.61
C ARG A 486 24.75 24.83 -1.45
N GLU A 487 26.06 25.04 -1.62
CA GLU A 487 26.85 25.92 -0.76
C GLU A 487 26.14 27.27 -0.57
N PRO A 488 26.03 27.80 0.66
CA PRO A 488 25.19 28.95 0.97
C PRO A 488 25.47 30.20 0.12
N ILE A 489 26.72 30.40 -0.33
CA ILE A 489 27.10 31.55 -1.17
C ILE A 489 26.41 31.54 -2.54
N HIS A 490 26.05 30.37 -3.07
CA HIS A 490 25.40 30.23 -4.37
C HIS A 490 23.88 30.38 -4.31
N ARG A 491 23.26 30.19 -3.13
CA ARG A 491 21.80 30.19 -2.94
C ARG A 491 21.10 31.46 -3.44
N ARG A 492 21.78 32.61 -3.37
CA ARG A 492 21.27 33.89 -3.91
C ARG A 492 20.93 33.85 -5.40
N HIS A 493 21.59 32.99 -6.17
CA HIS A 493 21.38 32.83 -7.62
C HIS A 493 20.23 31.87 -7.94
N HIS A 494 19.75 31.13 -6.93
CA HIS A 494 18.76 30.07 -7.04
C HIS A 494 17.51 30.35 -6.20
N HIS A 495 17.31 31.60 -5.76
CA HIS A 495 16.24 31.99 -4.83
C HIS A 495 14.83 31.60 -5.32
N ARG A 496 14.63 31.54 -6.65
CA ARG A 496 13.36 31.10 -7.25
C ARG A 496 13.00 29.64 -6.94
N GLU A 497 13.97 28.78 -6.66
CA GLU A 497 13.71 27.38 -6.27
C GLU A 497 12.93 27.28 -4.94
N LEU A 498 13.04 28.29 -4.07
CA LEU A 498 12.21 28.37 -2.86
C LEU A 498 10.85 29.03 -3.09
N THR A 499 10.78 30.01 -3.98
CA THR A 499 9.61 30.91 -4.07
C THR A 499 8.63 30.54 -5.18
N PHE A 500 9.05 29.79 -6.19
CA PHE A 500 8.23 29.47 -7.35
C PHE A 500 7.02 28.57 -7.02
N HIS A 501 7.18 27.65 -6.07
CA HIS A 501 6.15 26.67 -5.71
C HIS A 501 4.78 27.33 -5.40
N ILE A 502 4.77 28.52 -4.79
CA ILE A 502 3.53 29.12 -4.29
C ILE A 502 2.59 29.49 -5.44
N SER A 503 3.16 29.71 -6.64
CA SER A 503 2.40 30.04 -7.84
C SER A 503 1.40 28.95 -8.22
N TYR A 504 1.66 27.71 -7.83
CA TYR A 504 0.78 26.56 -8.06
C TYR A 504 0.40 25.80 -6.79
N ALA A 505 0.84 26.19 -5.59
CA ALA A 505 0.59 25.46 -4.34
C ALA A 505 -0.90 25.26 -3.99
N HIS A 506 -1.81 26.00 -4.62
CA HIS A 506 -3.26 25.91 -4.45
C HIS A 506 -3.98 25.30 -5.66
N SER A 507 -3.24 24.72 -6.63
CA SER A 507 -3.85 24.00 -7.75
C SER A 507 -4.31 22.60 -7.39
N GLU A 508 -3.73 22.03 -6.33
CA GLU A 508 -3.96 20.68 -5.84
C GLU A 508 -3.86 20.68 -4.29
N ASN A 509 -4.39 19.64 -3.65
CA ASN A 509 -4.23 19.40 -2.24
C ASN A 509 -2.89 18.71 -1.99
N PHE A 510 -1.83 19.49 -1.77
CA PHE A 510 -0.47 18.95 -1.70
C PHE A 510 -0.09 18.38 -0.32
N ILE A 511 0.57 17.22 -0.35
CA ILE A 511 1.53 16.77 0.67
C ILE A 511 2.93 17.17 0.20
N LEU A 512 3.80 17.60 1.11
CA LEU A 512 5.20 17.93 0.89
C LEU A 512 6.06 16.72 1.29
N PRO A 513 6.49 15.86 0.34
CA PRO A 513 7.18 14.63 0.67
C PRO A 513 8.69 14.83 0.77
N ILE A 514 9.28 14.28 1.84
CA ILE A 514 10.69 13.89 1.90
C ILE A 514 10.69 12.39 2.16
N SER A 515 10.51 11.62 1.07
CA SER A 515 10.25 10.19 1.12
C SER A 515 11.52 9.34 1.06
N HIS A 516 11.34 8.02 1.18
CA HIS A 516 12.40 7.02 1.07
C HIS A 516 13.24 7.13 -0.22
N ASP A 517 12.60 7.48 -1.34
CA ASP A 517 13.27 7.66 -2.64
C ASP A 517 14.32 8.78 -2.63
N GLU A 518 14.21 9.73 -1.69
CA GLU A 518 15.12 10.87 -1.60
C GLU A 518 16.33 10.64 -0.70
N VAL A 519 16.49 9.44 -0.15
CA VAL A 519 17.63 9.11 0.73
C VAL A 519 18.33 7.82 0.36
N VAL A 520 18.35 7.49 -0.95
CA VAL A 520 18.90 6.25 -1.53
C VAL A 520 19.63 6.52 -2.86
N HIS A 521 20.22 5.47 -3.44
CA HIS A 521 20.77 5.44 -4.80
C HIS A 521 21.81 6.53 -5.10
N GLY A 522 22.66 6.85 -4.12
CA GLY A 522 23.72 7.86 -4.28
C GLY A 522 23.24 9.30 -4.11
N LYS A 523 21.95 9.52 -3.79
CA LYS A 523 21.41 10.86 -3.53
C LYS A 523 21.85 11.42 -2.16
N GLY A 524 22.39 10.59 -1.27
CA GLY A 524 22.76 10.90 0.10
C GLY A 524 21.56 10.93 1.06
N SER A 525 21.82 10.74 2.35
CA SER A 525 20.81 11.01 3.39
C SER A 525 20.42 12.49 3.42
N LEU A 526 19.32 12.84 4.09
CA LEU A 526 18.91 14.24 4.21
C LEU A 526 20.00 15.10 4.89
N LEU A 527 20.70 14.58 5.91
CA LEU A 527 21.86 15.24 6.50
C LEU A 527 23.07 15.20 5.54
N GLY A 528 23.24 14.09 4.81
CA GLY A 528 24.23 13.85 3.75
C GLY A 528 24.32 14.97 2.73
N ARG A 529 23.15 15.46 2.31
CA ARG A 529 22.99 16.51 1.29
C ARG A 529 23.36 17.92 1.77
N MET A 530 23.42 18.15 3.08
CA MET A 530 23.66 19.48 3.62
C MET A 530 25.15 19.88 3.43
N PRO A 531 25.45 21.12 2.99
CA PRO A 531 26.81 21.57 2.76
C PRO A 531 27.51 22.09 4.04
N GLY A 532 28.82 22.26 3.94
CA GLY A 532 29.66 22.87 4.98
C GLY A 532 30.17 21.91 6.07
N THR A 533 30.66 22.52 7.15
CA THR A 533 31.15 21.78 8.34
C THR A 533 30.04 20.99 9.02
N ARG A 534 30.38 20.00 9.86
CA ARG A 534 29.39 19.22 10.62
C ARG A 534 28.33 20.09 11.30
N GLN A 535 28.73 21.16 12.00
CA GLN A 535 27.81 22.08 12.65
C GLN A 535 26.88 22.79 11.66
N GLN A 536 27.40 23.24 10.52
CA GLN A 536 26.61 23.86 9.45
C GLN A 536 25.66 22.86 8.78
N ARG A 537 26.04 21.58 8.65
CA ARG A 537 25.16 20.53 8.10
C ARG A 537 23.93 20.33 8.98
N PHE A 538 24.12 20.23 10.29
CA PHE A 538 23.01 20.19 11.25
C PHE A 538 22.17 21.47 11.23
N ALA A 539 22.80 22.65 11.18
CA ALA A 539 22.06 23.91 11.10
C ALA A 539 21.22 24.03 9.82
N ASN A 540 21.76 23.63 8.66
CA ASN A 540 21.03 23.56 7.39
C ASN A 540 19.84 22.60 7.49
N LEU A 541 20.03 21.41 8.06
CA LEU A 541 18.95 20.44 8.25
C LEU A 541 17.84 21.02 9.13
N ARG A 542 18.19 21.66 10.25
CA ARG A 542 17.22 22.31 11.13
C ARG A 542 16.46 23.44 10.43
N ALA A 543 17.15 24.31 9.69
CA ALA A 543 16.52 25.37 8.92
C ALA A 543 15.56 24.81 7.87
N TYR A 544 15.97 23.76 7.17
CA TYR A 544 15.18 23.09 6.14
C TYR A 544 13.91 22.45 6.71
N LEU A 545 14.02 21.69 7.80
CA LEU A 545 12.87 21.11 8.49
C LEU A 545 11.90 22.20 8.99
N GLY A 546 12.43 23.28 9.58
CA GLY A 546 11.61 24.43 9.96
C GLY A 546 10.88 25.06 8.75
N PHE A 547 11.57 25.23 7.63
CA PHE A 547 10.96 25.74 6.40
C PHE A 547 9.86 24.80 5.87
N MET A 548 10.13 23.50 5.77
CA MET A 548 9.17 22.49 5.32
C MET A 548 7.89 22.49 6.17
N PHE A 549 8.02 22.55 7.50
CA PHE A 549 6.87 22.55 8.41
C PHE A 549 6.07 23.86 8.36
N ALA A 550 6.74 24.99 8.14
CA ALA A 550 6.10 26.29 7.97
C ALA A 550 5.34 26.46 6.66
N HIS A 551 5.75 25.76 5.62
CA HIS A 551 5.26 25.92 4.26
C HIS A 551 3.82 25.39 4.07
N PRO A 552 2.98 25.93 3.16
CA PRO A 552 1.66 25.36 2.89
C PRO A 552 1.73 23.93 2.34
N GLY A 553 0.83 23.07 2.81
CA GLY A 553 0.70 21.65 2.42
C GLY A 553 0.98 20.70 3.59
N LYS A 554 0.44 19.47 3.53
CA LYS A 554 0.63 18.44 4.57
C LYS A 554 2.07 17.91 4.58
N LYS A 555 2.51 17.22 5.64
CA LYS A 555 3.93 16.84 5.83
C LYS A 555 4.13 15.34 5.70
N LEU A 556 5.20 14.92 5.04
CA LEU A 556 5.68 13.53 5.06
C LEU A 556 7.20 13.51 5.21
N LEU A 557 7.69 12.75 6.19
CA LEU A 557 9.11 12.57 6.46
C LEU A 557 9.43 11.08 6.61
N PHE A 558 10.40 10.59 5.84
CA PHE A 558 10.85 9.21 5.94
C PHE A 558 11.74 8.96 7.15
N MET A 559 11.55 7.79 7.75
CA MET A 559 12.32 7.29 8.88
C MET A 559 13.84 7.44 8.71
N GLY A 560 14.54 7.79 9.79
CA GLY A 560 15.95 8.16 9.79
C GLY A 560 16.17 9.67 9.63
N SER A 561 15.31 10.37 8.88
CA SER A 561 15.47 11.82 8.66
C SER A 561 15.16 12.65 9.91
N GLU A 562 14.29 12.16 10.79
CA GLU A 562 13.84 12.83 12.01
C GLU A 562 14.93 12.99 13.07
N PHE A 563 16.00 12.19 13.01
CA PHE A 563 17.20 12.34 13.86
C PHE A 563 18.47 12.62 13.05
N GLY A 564 18.33 12.88 11.75
CA GLY A 564 19.43 13.20 10.85
C GLY A 564 20.41 12.04 10.65
N GLN A 565 19.92 10.87 10.26
CA GLN A 565 20.76 9.72 9.90
C GLN A 565 21.88 10.13 8.92
N GLN A 566 23.09 9.57 9.10
CA GLN A 566 24.24 9.97 8.30
C GLN A 566 24.28 9.24 6.96
N SER A 567 24.05 7.94 6.98
CA SER A 567 24.06 7.10 5.79
C SER A 567 22.73 7.17 5.05
N GLU A 568 22.78 6.89 3.74
CA GLU A 568 21.57 6.56 2.98
C GLU A 568 20.78 5.45 3.65
N TRP A 569 19.47 5.43 3.40
CA TRP A 569 18.66 4.31 3.83
C TRP A 569 19.12 3.02 3.13
N ASN A 570 19.25 1.97 3.92
CA ASN A 570 19.55 0.64 3.44
C ASN A 570 18.48 -0.32 3.93
N HIS A 571 17.62 -0.80 3.03
CA HIS A 571 16.58 -1.78 3.34
C HIS A 571 17.14 -3.07 3.97
N ALA A 572 18.42 -3.36 3.76
CA ALA A 572 19.08 -4.54 4.31
C ALA A 572 19.41 -4.41 5.81
N THR A 573 19.44 -3.19 6.37
CA THR A 573 19.84 -2.93 7.75
C THR A 573 18.78 -2.18 8.55
N GLU A 574 18.79 -2.31 9.88
CA GLU A 574 18.02 -1.37 10.70
C GLU A 574 18.60 0.05 10.62
N LEU A 575 17.80 1.05 11.03
CA LEU A 575 18.25 2.42 11.12
C LEU A 575 19.42 2.58 12.12
N GLU A 576 20.20 3.64 11.94
CA GLU A 576 21.41 3.92 12.73
C GLU A 576 21.07 4.49 14.13
N TRP A 577 20.28 3.77 14.92
CA TRP A 577 19.78 4.19 16.24
C TRP A 577 20.88 4.60 17.23
N GLN A 578 22.08 4.05 17.09
CA GLN A 578 23.26 4.43 17.87
C GLN A 578 23.64 5.91 17.74
N LEU A 579 23.25 6.60 16.65
CA LEU A 579 23.51 8.03 16.46
C LEU A 579 22.83 8.90 17.52
N LEU A 580 21.78 8.40 18.18
CA LEU A 580 21.12 9.10 19.29
C LEU A 580 21.98 9.19 20.56
N GLY A 581 23.18 8.59 20.57
CA GLY A 581 24.21 8.87 21.58
C GLY A 581 24.93 10.21 21.40
N ASP A 582 24.72 10.90 20.27
CA ASP A 582 25.32 12.21 19.95
C ASP A 582 24.28 13.34 20.04
N GLU A 583 24.60 14.39 20.79
CA GLU A 583 23.70 15.51 21.07
C GLU A 583 23.20 16.24 19.81
N ALA A 584 23.96 16.25 18.71
CA ALA A 584 23.52 16.90 17.48
C ALA A 584 22.34 16.16 16.84
N HIS A 585 22.36 14.82 16.85
CA HIS A 585 21.28 13.98 16.35
C HIS A 585 20.06 14.05 17.27
N LEU A 586 20.26 14.03 18.59
CA LEU A 586 19.19 14.31 19.57
C LEU A 586 18.57 15.69 19.36
N GLY A 587 19.37 16.69 19.00
CA GLY A 587 18.90 18.03 18.68
C GLY A 587 17.95 18.06 17.48
N ILE A 588 18.24 17.29 16.42
CA ILE A 588 17.32 17.13 15.27
C ILE A 588 16.04 16.42 15.70
N GLN A 589 16.15 15.35 16.49
CA GLN A 589 14.99 14.61 16.99
C GLN A 589 14.07 15.50 17.83
N ARG A 590 14.64 16.29 18.76
CA ARG A 590 13.89 17.27 19.55
C ARG A 590 13.23 18.33 18.68
N LEU A 591 13.95 18.87 17.69
CA LEU A 591 13.36 19.83 16.77
C LEU A 591 12.18 19.24 15.99
N THR A 592 12.33 18.03 15.44
CA THR A 592 11.25 17.36 14.70
C THR A 592 10.02 17.16 15.58
N ARG A 593 10.21 16.74 16.83
CA ARG A 593 9.13 16.63 17.83
C ARG A 593 8.43 17.97 18.05
N ASP A 594 9.18 19.04 18.26
CA ASP A 594 8.63 20.36 18.55
C ASP A 594 7.94 20.98 17.31
N LEU A 595 8.44 20.71 16.10
CA LEU A 595 7.79 21.10 14.85
C LEU A 595 6.44 20.40 14.65
N ASN A 596 6.37 19.09 14.94
CA ASN A 596 5.11 18.34 14.93
C ASN A 596 4.11 18.90 15.95
N ASN A 597 4.57 19.20 17.17
CA ASN A 597 3.74 19.81 18.21
C ASN A 597 3.26 21.21 17.81
N LEU A 598 4.13 22.02 17.18
CA LEU A 598 3.76 23.34 16.69
C LEU A 598 2.72 23.26 15.57
N LEU A 599 2.88 22.34 14.62
CA LEU A 599 1.90 22.08 13.55
C LEU A 599 0.54 21.70 14.13
N ARG A 600 0.49 20.82 15.14
CA ARG A 600 -0.76 20.36 15.75
C ARG A 600 -1.47 21.42 16.56
N ASN A 601 -0.73 22.32 17.19
CA ASN A 601 -1.27 23.33 18.11
C ASN A 601 -1.47 24.71 17.45
N SER A 602 -1.05 24.90 16.20
CA SER A 602 -1.18 26.16 15.49
C SER A 602 -2.09 26.03 14.28
N ALA A 603 -3.33 26.51 14.42
CA ALA A 603 -4.33 26.56 13.34
C ALA A 603 -3.78 27.20 12.04
N ALA A 604 -2.86 28.16 12.18
CA ALA A 604 -2.22 28.85 11.06
C ALA A 604 -1.41 27.91 10.15
N LEU A 605 -0.85 26.83 10.69
CA LEU A 605 0.05 25.95 9.97
C LEU A 605 -0.65 24.85 9.17
N HIS A 606 -1.95 24.61 9.38
CA HIS A 606 -2.64 23.47 8.77
C HIS A 606 -4.07 23.71 8.25
N GLN A 607 -4.83 24.66 8.80
CA GLN A 607 -6.27 24.78 8.46
C GLN A 607 -6.51 25.27 7.03
N LEU A 608 -5.67 26.19 6.54
CA LEU A 608 -5.81 26.83 5.23
C LEU A 608 -4.67 26.43 4.28
N ASP A 609 -4.10 25.24 4.40
CA ASP A 609 -3.00 24.76 3.52
C ASP A 609 -3.36 24.83 2.03
N HIS A 610 -4.63 24.60 1.70
CA HIS A 610 -5.12 24.50 0.33
C HIS A 610 -5.89 25.77 -0.12
N ASP A 611 -5.92 26.81 0.71
CA ASP A 611 -6.56 28.09 0.41
C ASP A 611 -5.49 29.19 0.26
N ARG A 612 -5.63 30.04 -0.76
CA ARG A 612 -4.75 31.19 -0.99
C ARG A 612 -4.71 32.15 0.20
N ALA A 613 -5.78 32.26 0.98
CA ALA A 613 -5.84 33.09 2.18
C ALA A 613 -4.92 32.59 3.31
N GLY A 614 -4.49 31.32 3.27
CA GLY A 614 -3.63 30.71 4.27
C GLY A 614 -2.15 31.10 4.20
N PHE A 615 -1.74 31.84 3.16
CA PHE A 615 -0.34 32.22 2.93
C PHE A 615 -0.21 33.63 2.36
N GLU A 616 0.81 34.37 2.82
CA GLU A 616 1.19 35.65 2.22
C GLU A 616 2.70 35.89 2.34
N TRP A 617 3.36 36.22 1.23
CA TRP A 617 4.76 36.68 1.28
C TRP A 617 4.88 38.04 1.97
N LEU A 618 5.90 38.18 2.83
CA LEU A 618 6.26 39.45 3.46
C LEU A 618 7.56 39.99 2.85
N ASP A 619 8.59 39.15 2.73
CA ASP A 619 9.85 39.49 2.07
C ASP A 619 10.28 38.31 1.19
N VAL A 620 9.91 38.34 -0.09
CA VAL A 620 10.17 37.27 -1.06
C VAL A 620 11.41 37.54 -1.91
N ASP A 621 11.80 38.80 -2.08
CA ASP A 621 12.83 39.22 -3.05
C ASP A 621 14.24 39.36 -2.45
N ASN A 622 14.43 39.02 -1.18
CA ASN A 622 15.70 39.13 -0.45
C ASN A 622 16.71 38.01 -0.78
N HIS A 623 16.85 37.74 -2.08
CA HIS A 623 17.80 36.77 -2.64
C HIS A 623 19.25 37.10 -2.27
N LYS A 624 19.62 38.38 -2.16
CA LYS A 624 20.98 38.82 -1.77
C LYS A 624 21.45 38.22 -0.45
N HIS A 625 20.52 38.01 0.49
CA HIS A 625 20.81 37.39 1.78
C HIS A 625 20.27 35.95 1.89
N SER A 626 19.68 35.41 0.82
CA SER A 626 18.98 34.12 0.81
C SER A 626 18.02 33.98 2.01
N LEU A 627 17.26 35.05 2.21
CA LEU A 627 16.27 35.17 3.27
C LEU A 627 14.88 35.24 2.65
N ILE A 628 13.93 34.55 3.25
CA ILE A 628 12.51 34.69 2.94
C ILE A 628 11.72 34.95 4.21
N ALA A 629 10.67 35.77 4.12
CA ALA A 629 9.70 35.94 5.18
C ALA A 629 8.27 35.84 4.62
N PHE A 630 7.40 35.15 5.34
CA PHE A 630 6.00 34.98 4.98
C PHE A 630 5.11 34.87 6.22
N SER A 631 3.81 35.02 6.03
CA SER A 631 2.81 34.73 7.05
C SER A 631 1.97 33.51 6.65
N ARG A 632 1.63 32.70 7.64
CA ARG A 632 0.63 31.64 7.58
C ARG A 632 -0.60 32.08 8.36
N ARG A 633 -1.79 31.71 7.88
CA ARG A 633 -3.06 32.10 8.49
C ARG A 633 -3.98 30.90 8.70
N GLY A 634 -4.68 30.90 9.83
CA GLY A 634 -5.77 29.96 10.13
C GLY A 634 -7.12 30.61 9.84
N SER A 635 -8.20 29.89 10.12
CA SER A 635 -9.57 30.41 9.95
C SER A 635 -9.92 31.54 10.92
N GLY A 636 -9.27 31.60 12.09
CA GLY A 636 -9.46 32.65 13.09
C GLY A 636 -8.69 33.93 12.79
N ILE A 637 -9.26 35.09 13.14
CA ILE A 637 -8.68 36.41 12.82
C ILE A 637 -7.30 36.67 13.45
N ASP A 638 -7.03 36.07 14.61
CA ASP A 638 -5.75 36.17 15.31
C ASP A 638 -4.82 34.96 15.07
N SER A 639 -5.25 33.98 14.26
CA SER A 639 -4.45 32.81 13.93
C SER A 639 -3.43 33.14 12.84
N ILE A 640 -2.40 33.92 13.21
CA ILE A 640 -1.33 34.33 12.29
C ILE A 640 0.03 33.88 12.84
N MET A 641 0.79 33.21 11.99
CA MET A 641 2.18 32.84 12.24
C MET A 641 3.07 33.56 11.23
N ILE A 642 4.06 34.31 11.71
CA ILE A 642 5.10 34.91 10.88
C ILE A 642 6.29 33.95 10.86
N VAL A 643 6.81 33.65 9.68
CA VAL A 643 7.95 32.74 9.50
C VAL A 643 9.04 33.46 8.74
N ILE A 644 10.27 33.32 9.21
CA ILE A 644 11.47 33.89 8.59
C ILE A 644 12.53 32.80 8.49
N CYS A 645 13.03 32.58 7.29
CA CYS A 645 14.09 31.59 7.02
C CYS A 645 15.34 32.30 6.51
N ASN A 646 16.48 32.09 7.17
CA ASN A 646 17.79 32.53 6.72
C ASN A 646 18.61 31.31 6.29
N PHE A 647 18.87 31.20 4.99
CA PHE A 647 19.63 30.09 4.41
C PHE A 647 21.11 30.43 4.21
N THR A 648 21.68 31.35 4.99
CA THR A 648 23.13 31.64 5.01
C THR A 648 23.72 31.50 6.41
N PRO A 649 25.02 31.17 6.56
CA PRO A 649 25.69 31.10 7.86
C PRO A 649 25.96 32.48 8.49
N VAL A 650 25.35 33.55 7.96
CA VAL A 650 25.53 34.92 8.42
C VAL A 650 24.26 35.37 9.14
N ALA A 651 24.39 35.68 10.43
CA ALA A 651 23.31 36.26 11.23
C ALA A 651 22.94 37.66 10.71
N ARG A 652 21.67 38.06 10.87
CA ARG A 652 21.16 39.37 10.46
C ARG A 652 20.69 40.15 11.67
N GLU A 653 21.43 41.20 12.00
CA GLU A 653 21.06 42.15 13.06
C GLU A 653 20.08 43.20 12.50
N GLY A 654 19.13 43.63 13.33
CA GLY A 654 18.23 44.73 13.00
C GLY A 654 17.33 44.48 11.78
N TYR A 655 17.07 43.22 11.43
CA TYR A 655 16.21 42.88 10.29
C TYR A 655 14.77 43.31 10.58
N ARG A 656 14.23 44.18 9.74
CA ARG A 656 12.88 44.71 9.89
C ARG A 656 11.92 44.01 8.94
N VAL A 657 10.86 43.40 9.46
CA VAL A 657 9.82 42.73 8.65
C VAL A 657 8.46 43.38 8.89
N GLY A 658 7.66 43.54 7.84
CA GLY A 658 6.30 44.06 7.96
C GLY A 658 5.37 43.02 8.56
N VAL A 659 4.48 43.42 9.46
CA VAL A 659 3.53 42.53 10.13
C VAL A 659 2.10 43.06 10.02
N PRO A 660 1.09 42.18 9.96
CA PRO A 660 -0.28 42.59 9.64
C PRO A 660 -0.98 43.39 10.74
N ALA A 661 -0.54 43.28 11.99
CA ALA A 661 -1.20 43.90 13.14
C ALA A 661 -0.21 44.48 14.16
N ALA A 662 -0.69 45.43 14.97
CA ALA A 662 0.01 45.87 16.17
C ALA A 662 0.00 44.79 17.25
N GLY A 663 0.94 44.87 18.20
CA GLY A 663 1.00 43.96 19.35
C GLY A 663 2.42 43.48 19.59
N THR A 664 2.53 42.42 20.38
CA THR A 664 3.80 41.73 20.65
C THR A 664 3.78 40.40 19.94
N TYR A 665 4.85 40.12 19.21
CA TYR A 665 5.09 38.84 18.53
C TYR A 665 6.07 38.03 19.36
N GLU A 666 5.67 36.82 19.74
CA GLU A 666 6.43 35.88 20.54
C GLU A 666 7.09 34.82 19.65
N GLU A 667 8.39 34.58 19.87
CA GLU A 667 9.19 33.55 19.19
C GLU A 667 8.75 32.16 19.70
N CYS A 668 7.84 31.53 18.96
CA CYS A 668 7.30 30.21 19.30
C CYS A 668 8.31 29.09 19.08
N LEU A 669 9.15 29.22 18.06
CA LEU A 669 10.20 28.26 17.73
C LEU A 669 11.33 28.96 16.98
N ASN A 670 12.56 28.62 17.35
CA ASN A 670 13.76 29.07 16.66
C ASN A 670 14.70 27.88 16.49
N THR A 671 14.94 27.49 15.23
CA THR A 671 15.73 26.30 14.91
C THR A 671 17.22 26.45 15.27
N ASP A 672 17.69 27.64 15.65
CA ASP A 672 19.03 27.89 16.19
C ASP A 672 19.10 27.81 17.73
N SER A 673 18.00 27.46 18.41
CA SER A 673 18.01 27.26 19.86
C SER A 673 19.08 26.26 20.30
N ARG A 674 19.69 26.51 21.47
CA ARG A 674 20.67 25.59 22.08
C ARG A 674 20.09 24.20 22.34
N TYR A 675 18.76 24.09 22.54
CA TYR A 675 18.10 22.80 22.76
C TYR A 675 18.13 21.89 21.53
N TYR A 676 18.37 22.46 20.35
CA TYR A 676 18.53 21.76 19.09
C TYR A 676 19.99 21.73 18.59
N GLY A 677 20.94 22.19 19.42
CA GLY A 677 22.36 22.29 19.06
C GLY A 677 22.71 23.48 18.15
N GLY A 678 21.93 24.58 18.23
CA GLY A 678 22.25 25.83 17.56
C GLY A 678 23.06 26.81 18.41
N SER A 679 23.38 27.97 17.84
CA SER A 679 24.18 29.03 18.47
C SER A 679 23.40 29.90 19.46
N ASN A 680 22.10 29.66 19.57
CA ASN A 680 21.17 30.36 20.47
C ASN A 680 21.10 31.87 20.21
N ILE A 681 21.34 32.27 18.96
CA ILE A 681 21.05 33.62 18.49
C ILE A 681 19.53 33.73 18.33
N GLY A 682 18.97 34.89 18.66
CA GLY A 682 17.53 35.14 18.57
C GLY A 682 17.17 36.53 19.08
N THR A 683 15.89 36.87 19.01
CA THR A 683 15.40 38.17 19.49
C THR A 683 15.44 38.21 21.03
N PRO A 684 15.89 39.30 21.68
CA PRO A 684 15.94 39.39 23.14
C PRO A 684 14.59 39.04 23.78
N LEU A 685 14.63 38.18 24.80
CA LEU A 685 13.43 37.66 25.51
C LEU A 685 12.43 36.89 24.61
N GLY A 686 12.75 36.65 23.33
CA GLY A 686 11.83 36.05 22.38
C GLY A 686 10.61 36.92 22.06
N LEU A 687 10.67 38.23 22.33
CA LEU A 687 9.52 39.14 22.16
C LEU A 687 9.89 40.32 21.27
N ALA A 688 9.09 40.53 20.23
CA ALA A 688 9.24 41.65 19.31
C ALA A 688 7.97 42.51 19.31
N ARG A 689 8.09 43.78 19.73
CA ARG A 689 6.97 44.71 19.74
C ARG A 689 6.81 45.36 18.37
N ALA A 690 5.60 45.30 17.81
CA ALA A 690 5.27 45.95 16.55
C ALA A 690 5.30 47.47 16.69
N GLU A 691 6.05 48.12 15.82
CA GLU A 691 6.13 49.58 15.68
C GLU A 691 5.20 50.04 14.55
N LYS A 692 4.58 51.22 14.70
CA LYS A 692 3.82 51.87 13.62
C LYS A 692 4.77 52.48 12.58
N LYS A 693 5.54 51.62 11.92
CA LYS A 693 6.52 51.95 10.90
C LYS A 693 6.32 51.00 9.73
N ALA A 694 5.97 51.55 8.57
CA ALA A 694 5.65 50.74 7.40
C ALA A 694 6.88 50.01 6.88
N ALA A 695 6.71 48.74 6.52
CA ALA A 695 7.70 47.91 5.83
C ALA A 695 6.97 46.80 5.08
N HIS A 696 7.52 46.35 3.94
CA HIS A 696 7.01 45.18 3.22
C HIS A 696 5.49 45.22 2.92
N GLY A 697 4.98 46.40 2.56
CA GLY A 697 3.55 46.60 2.27
C GLY A 697 2.62 46.56 3.49
N LYS A 698 3.14 46.51 4.72
CA LYS A 698 2.36 46.51 5.97
C LYS A 698 2.52 47.82 6.74
N SER A 699 1.49 48.22 7.48
CA SER A 699 1.47 49.45 8.30
C SER A 699 2.32 49.35 9.58
N PHE A 700 2.55 48.14 10.06
CA PHE A 700 3.37 47.85 11.24
C PHE A 700 4.58 47.00 10.85
N SER A 701 5.65 47.07 11.65
CA SER A 701 6.81 46.21 11.49
C SER A 701 7.46 45.86 12.83
N ILE A 702 8.18 44.75 12.87
CA ILE A 702 9.01 44.32 14.00
C ILE A 702 10.47 44.31 13.57
N VAL A 703 11.37 44.53 14.53
CA VAL A 703 12.83 44.42 14.34
C VAL A 703 13.30 43.18 15.07
N LEU A 704 14.07 42.35 14.36
CA LEU A 704 14.49 41.04 14.81
C LEU A 704 15.98 40.84 14.63
N ARG A 705 16.51 39.90 15.40
CA ARG A 705 17.83 39.33 15.21
C ARG A 705 17.66 37.94 14.59
N ILE A 706 17.99 37.79 13.32
CA ILE A 706 17.79 36.54 12.57
C ILE A 706 19.06 35.67 12.69
N PRO A 707 18.96 34.45 13.24
CA PRO A 707 20.10 33.55 13.40
C PRO A 707 20.67 33.07 12.06
N PRO A 708 21.92 32.59 12.02
CA PRO A 708 22.50 31.97 10.83
C PRO A 708 21.89 30.59 10.60
N LEU A 709 21.61 30.23 9.34
CA LEU A 709 21.08 28.90 8.96
C LEU A 709 19.92 28.46 9.86
N ALA A 710 18.86 29.26 9.89
CA ALA A 710 17.75 29.03 10.80
C ALA A 710 16.40 29.46 10.23
N THR A 711 15.35 28.85 10.77
CA THR A 711 13.96 29.24 10.58
C THR A 711 13.37 29.65 11.93
N ILE A 712 12.68 30.78 11.97
CA ILE A 712 12.02 31.31 13.17
C ILE A 712 10.52 31.40 12.92
N PHE A 713 9.74 31.04 13.94
CA PHE A 713 8.29 31.13 13.99
C PHE A 713 7.88 32.14 15.06
N LEU A 714 7.01 33.07 14.69
CA LEU A 714 6.52 34.14 15.56
C LEU A 714 5.00 34.18 15.53
N ALA A 715 4.34 34.01 16.67
CA ALA A 715 2.90 34.21 16.80
C ALA A 715 2.61 35.53 17.52
N ARG A 716 1.47 36.14 17.21
CA ARG A 716 0.98 37.31 17.96
C ARG A 716 0.43 36.84 19.30
N LYS A 717 0.82 37.51 20.39
CA LYS A 717 0.38 37.24 21.75
C LYS A 717 -0.92 37.97 22.10
#